data_AF-A0A1L9UD21-F1
#
_entry.id   AF-A0A1L9UD21-F1
#
_cell.length_a   1.000
_cell.length_b   1.000
_cell.length_c   1.000
_cell.angle_alpha   90.00
_cell.angle_beta   90.00
_cell.angle_gamma   90.00
#
_symmetry.space_group_name_H-M   'P 1'
#
loop_
_entity.id
_entity.type
_entity.pdbx_description
1 polymer ?
#
loop_
_entity_poly.entity_id
_entity_poly.type
_entity_poly.pdbx_seq_one_letter_code
_entity_poly.pdbx_strand_id
1 'polypeptide(L)'
;MPAALLIGAITHSVPEWKDLSSILTLKEFPSGTREDFIRNCRDGQYDDVVAIYRSNTSTKFTGPFDAELLSVLPSSLKYIAHNGAGYDNIDVAACTKKGIAVSSTPVAVNNATADVAIFLMIGALRQAYIPVSSLRAGNFLGQTGLGHDPQGKVLGILGMGGIGREVARRARAFGMTIQYHNRSRLSPELEDGATYVSFDELLANSDVLSLNLALNASTRHIIGKAEFQKMKDGVIIVNTARGALIDEKALVDALESGKVWSAGLDVYENEPAIEPGLVNNPRVMLLPHIGTMTYETQREMELLVLNNLRSGVETGKMITLDVSHDSESQRPILFDLQRSLKATPQLGPRPELCDALPWFRSVQGGVYHNGNLCWGFLIDADCGIRSYLDDEVVITRVGGGCTKDAAGNLVLIRDQDGDSAAMSSIWNSMKMKVPVGMIIGNRNTLLNRPLPHRYNVMAYFRITHVWYERIGRRTGAKVRFEKLDWSSRSWWGNKIPEKKNKSWDNAMQAEQTRCRACNQHSVRIYDQGWMCLQPSCKMFWMIGGPPPATLTFHETFLSSRLPSDPTVKPHYSLVPDLLSTLKDADSDALSKRITWKGIICPLCKRCISRRYWWGWRCADDSITDRDKECPFEHVLPIRPISLRWVIDDLETSPIKRALSWDAKFMVPEIDDVSLYPYRRLTYRIPGVGSIMHLVANREINTRCHGPDELFGQLQCEELGLRRYPLQQSVVAGTLTAHFAVNYGMPYKYVVSVASKSFNEACSPILRAMGRLTWASQQAVLAAGETFLPPNELLLLGYLEDMKIGYHDDGESSLGPTIATLSLGAKSTMLIRMKYKYYHGYSKARKLLSEDPVLIGCENYAKRRELKEKVLDGRIDREEYDELRREGVMRKGGSAGGGGEATPCIKMEVNHGDLVVMHGERLQRFFEHSVIPDKKLRFALTARYIKPECVEDVGEMEKGRLDLGEEWFYDGK
;
A
#
# COMPACT_ATOMS: atom_id res chain seq x y z
N MET A 1 -38.11 14.90 -7.38
CA MET A 1 -36.72 14.42 -7.56
C MET A 1 -35.81 15.55 -7.10
N PRO A 2 -34.79 15.31 -6.27
CA PRO A 2 -33.88 16.36 -5.82
C PRO A 2 -33.21 17.05 -7.03
N ALA A 3 -32.89 18.33 -6.91
CA ALA A 3 -32.31 19.11 -7.99
C ALA A 3 -30.85 19.51 -7.73
N ALA A 4 -30.07 19.65 -8.80
CA ALA A 4 -28.76 20.29 -8.80
C ALA A 4 -28.84 21.61 -9.56
N LEU A 5 -28.26 22.68 -9.01
CA LEU A 5 -28.22 24.00 -9.63
C LEU A 5 -26.80 24.32 -10.11
N LEU A 6 -26.65 24.57 -11.40
CA LEU A 6 -25.43 25.10 -12.01
C LEU A 6 -25.46 26.62 -12.01
N ILE A 7 -24.49 27.26 -11.35
CA ILE A 7 -24.31 28.71 -11.37
C ILE A 7 -23.15 29.05 -12.30
N GLY A 8 -23.42 29.84 -13.35
CA GLY A 8 -22.48 30.11 -14.42
C GLY A 8 -22.49 29.02 -15.49
N ALA A 9 -21.30 28.60 -15.94
CA ALA A 9 -21.17 27.67 -17.06
C ALA A 9 -20.16 26.55 -16.77
N ILE A 10 -20.38 25.40 -17.42
CA ILE A 10 -19.43 24.29 -17.55
C ILE A 10 -18.96 24.27 -19.00
N THR A 11 -17.64 24.17 -19.21
CA THR A 11 -17.01 24.36 -20.52
C THR A 11 -16.52 23.05 -21.11
N HIS A 12 -15.91 22.18 -20.31
CA HIS A 12 -15.21 20.98 -20.80
C HIS A 12 -15.86 19.66 -20.39
N SER A 13 -16.88 19.71 -19.53
CA SER A 13 -17.50 18.52 -18.91
C SER A 13 -19.04 18.55 -18.99
N VAL A 14 -19.56 19.09 -20.09
CA VAL A 14 -21.01 19.18 -20.35
C VAL A 14 -21.67 17.79 -20.41
N PRO A 15 -21.09 16.76 -21.05
CA PRO A 15 -21.65 15.41 -20.99
C PRO A 15 -21.81 14.91 -19.54
N GLU A 16 -20.80 15.09 -18.71
CA GLU A 16 -20.80 14.63 -17.32
C GLU A 16 -21.79 15.40 -16.43
N TRP A 17 -22.01 16.69 -16.72
CA TRP A 17 -23.11 17.45 -16.11
C TRP A 17 -24.47 16.88 -16.50
N LYS A 18 -24.68 16.60 -17.80
CA LYS A 18 -25.93 15.99 -18.29
C LYS A 18 -26.14 14.59 -17.71
N ASP A 19 -25.09 13.81 -17.49
CA ASP A 19 -25.16 12.49 -16.87
C ASP A 19 -25.65 12.53 -15.42
N LEU A 20 -25.65 13.69 -14.75
CA LEU A 20 -26.30 13.84 -13.44
C LEU A 20 -27.83 13.86 -13.56
N SER A 21 -28.41 14.02 -14.76
CA SER A 21 -29.86 14.00 -14.95
C SER A 21 -30.50 12.65 -14.65
N SER A 22 -29.70 11.58 -14.59
CA SER A 22 -30.17 10.25 -14.20
C SER A 22 -30.54 10.17 -12.71
N ILE A 23 -30.00 11.07 -11.89
CA ILE A 23 -30.18 11.08 -10.42
C ILE A 23 -30.74 12.39 -9.88
N LEU A 24 -30.62 13.50 -10.62
CA LEU A 24 -30.98 14.85 -10.19
C LEU A 24 -31.75 15.60 -11.29
N THR A 25 -32.69 16.45 -10.91
CA THR A 25 -33.23 17.46 -11.83
C THR A 25 -32.17 18.55 -12.03
N LEU A 26 -31.74 18.80 -13.26
CA LEU A 26 -30.72 19.82 -13.55
C LEU A 26 -31.39 21.19 -13.73
N LYS A 27 -30.96 22.18 -12.95
CA LYS A 27 -31.35 23.59 -13.05
C LYS A 27 -30.12 24.43 -13.31
N GLU A 28 -30.30 25.57 -13.97
CA GLU A 28 -29.17 26.44 -14.35
C GLU A 28 -29.50 27.91 -14.05
N PHE A 29 -28.48 28.64 -13.60
CA PHE A 29 -28.43 30.09 -13.50
C PHE A 29 -27.18 30.58 -14.27
N PRO A 30 -27.24 30.62 -15.61
CA PRO A 30 -26.06 30.85 -16.44
C PRO A 30 -25.59 32.31 -16.44
N SER A 31 -26.50 33.25 -16.18
CA SER A 31 -26.27 34.70 -16.17
C SER A 31 -27.34 35.41 -15.33
N GLY A 32 -27.00 36.56 -14.76
CA GLY A 32 -27.93 37.41 -14.00
C GLY A 32 -27.18 38.28 -13.00
N THR A 33 -27.93 38.96 -12.14
CA THR A 33 -27.39 39.74 -11.01
C THR A 33 -27.60 39.02 -9.68
N ARG A 34 -26.93 39.50 -8.62
CA ARG A 34 -27.11 38.99 -7.25
C ARG A 34 -28.56 39.14 -6.81
N GLU A 35 -29.19 40.26 -7.13
CA GLU A 35 -30.58 40.56 -6.83
C GLU A 35 -31.53 39.59 -7.53
N ASP A 36 -31.24 39.23 -8.78
CA ASP A 36 -32.01 38.21 -9.51
C ASP A 36 -31.90 36.84 -8.85
N PHE A 37 -30.70 36.43 -8.45
CA PHE A 37 -30.49 35.15 -7.77
C PHE A 37 -31.22 35.09 -6.43
N ILE A 38 -31.12 36.16 -5.62
CA ILE A 38 -31.82 36.28 -4.33
C ILE A 38 -33.35 36.23 -4.53
N ARG A 39 -33.86 36.91 -5.56
CA ARG A 39 -35.29 36.88 -5.91
C ARG A 39 -35.73 35.46 -6.28
N ASN A 40 -34.99 34.77 -7.14
CA ASN A 40 -35.29 33.39 -7.54
C ASN A 40 -35.30 32.42 -6.34
N CYS A 41 -34.39 32.60 -5.38
CA CYS A 41 -34.41 31.85 -4.12
C CYS A 41 -35.67 32.14 -3.29
N ARG A 42 -36.07 33.42 -3.15
CA ARG A 42 -37.25 33.82 -2.36
C ARG A 42 -38.58 33.42 -3.00
N ASP A 43 -38.62 33.36 -4.32
CA ASP A 43 -39.79 32.94 -5.08
C ASP A 43 -39.98 31.40 -5.11
N GLY A 44 -39.10 30.66 -4.41
CA GLY A 44 -39.19 29.20 -4.27
C GLY A 44 -38.71 28.42 -5.50
N GLN A 45 -38.09 29.09 -6.49
CA GLN A 45 -37.68 28.46 -7.75
C GLN A 45 -36.63 27.35 -7.56
N TYR A 46 -35.88 27.41 -6.45
CA TYR A 46 -34.81 26.49 -6.11
C TYR A 46 -35.11 25.64 -4.85
N ASP A 47 -36.36 25.57 -4.38
CA ASP A 47 -36.72 24.87 -3.14
C ASP A 47 -36.41 23.37 -3.13
N ASP A 48 -36.29 22.74 -4.30
CA ASP A 48 -35.92 21.34 -4.47
C ASP A 48 -34.40 21.12 -4.68
N VAL A 49 -33.59 22.18 -4.67
CA VAL A 49 -32.14 22.12 -4.93
C VAL A 49 -31.37 21.62 -3.70
N VAL A 50 -30.77 20.44 -3.85
CA VAL A 50 -29.95 19.81 -2.79
C VAL A 50 -28.45 20.05 -2.98
N ALA A 51 -28.05 20.45 -4.18
CA ALA A 51 -26.66 20.54 -4.62
C ALA A 51 -26.44 21.75 -5.53
N ILE A 52 -25.36 22.51 -5.31
CA ILE A 52 -24.95 23.63 -6.17
C ILE A 52 -23.57 23.36 -6.77
N TYR A 53 -23.48 23.46 -8.09
CA TYR A 53 -22.21 23.69 -8.79
C TYR A 53 -21.98 25.19 -8.87
N ARG A 54 -20.78 25.66 -8.50
CA ARG A 54 -20.35 27.03 -8.76
C ARG A 54 -18.86 27.14 -9.02
N SER A 55 -18.38 28.30 -9.44
CA SER A 55 -16.95 28.56 -9.69
C SER A 55 -16.53 29.94 -9.17
N ASN A 56 -15.22 30.20 -9.13
CA ASN A 56 -14.73 31.57 -8.89
C ASN A 56 -15.24 32.55 -9.95
N THR A 57 -15.29 32.13 -11.22
CA THR A 57 -15.79 32.97 -12.33
C THR A 57 -17.29 33.22 -12.27
N SER A 58 -18.05 32.38 -11.54
CA SER A 58 -19.49 32.56 -11.36
C SER A 58 -19.85 33.60 -10.30
N THR A 59 -18.89 34.04 -9.46
CA THR A 59 -19.11 35.08 -8.44
C THR A 59 -19.64 36.39 -9.03
N LYS A 60 -19.28 36.72 -10.27
CA LYS A 60 -19.79 37.93 -10.95
C LYS A 60 -21.32 37.95 -11.12
N PHE A 61 -21.98 36.79 -11.08
CA PHE A 61 -23.43 36.67 -11.24
C PHE A 61 -24.18 36.68 -9.92
N THR A 62 -23.59 36.18 -8.84
CA THR A 62 -24.27 36.01 -7.54
C THR A 62 -23.70 36.88 -6.43
N GLY A 63 -22.54 37.51 -6.65
CA GLY A 63 -21.68 37.94 -5.55
C GLY A 63 -21.13 36.75 -4.74
N PRO A 64 -20.42 37.02 -3.63
CA PRO A 64 -19.92 35.98 -2.73
C PRO A 64 -21.08 35.25 -2.03
N PHE A 65 -20.83 33.99 -1.67
CA PHE A 65 -21.71 33.17 -0.84
C PHE A 65 -21.49 33.53 0.63
N ASP A 66 -21.84 34.76 0.98
CA ASP A 66 -21.73 35.35 2.31
C ASP A 66 -23.00 35.10 3.16
N ALA A 67 -23.02 35.59 4.40
CA ALA A 67 -24.13 35.41 5.32
C ALA A 67 -25.49 35.87 4.76
N GLU A 68 -25.53 36.94 3.96
CA GLU A 68 -26.75 37.43 3.32
C GLU A 68 -27.27 36.41 2.30
N LEU A 69 -26.43 35.98 1.35
CA LEU A 69 -26.84 35.02 0.33
C LEU A 69 -27.22 33.68 0.97
N LEU A 70 -26.42 33.21 1.94
CA LEU A 70 -26.70 31.99 2.68
C LEU A 70 -28.03 32.07 3.43
N SER A 71 -28.49 33.26 3.86
CA SER A 71 -29.77 33.43 4.57
C SER A 71 -30.99 33.11 3.72
N VAL A 72 -30.88 33.27 2.39
CA VAL A 72 -31.98 33.07 1.45
C VAL A 72 -31.90 31.75 0.68
N LEU A 73 -30.80 30.99 0.79
CA LEU A 73 -30.67 29.68 0.15
C LEU A 73 -31.73 28.69 0.67
N PRO A 74 -32.22 27.76 -0.18
CA PRO A 74 -33.27 26.83 0.17
C PRO A 74 -32.82 25.88 1.28
N SER A 75 -33.74 25.50 2.17
CA SER A 75 -33.47 24.60 3.30
C SER A 75 -33.13 23.16 2.87
N SER A 76 -33.44 22.81 1.62
CA SER A 76 -33.09 21.53 0.99
C SER A 76 -31.62 21.41 0.61
N LEU A 77 -30.89 22.53 0.52
CA LEU A 77 -29.49 22.57 0.10
C LEU A 77 -28.59 21.87 1.12
N LYS A 78 -27.79 20.91 0.64
CA LYS A 78 -26.83 20.15 1.45
C LYS A 78 -25.39 20.27 0.96
N TYR A 79 -25.19 20.53 -0.33
CA TYR A 79 -23.86 20.49 -0.94
C TYR A 79 -23.60 21.72 -1.81
N ILE A 80 -22.44 22.35 -1.62
CA ILE A 80 -21.88 23.33 -2.54
C ILE A 80 -20.54 22.77 -3.03
N ALA A 81 -20.46 22.44 -4.32
CA ALA A 81 -19.22 22.04 -4.96
C ALA A 81 -18.67 23.21 -5.77
N HIS A 82 -17.47 23.64 -5.38
CA HIS A 82 -16.84 24.86 -5.87
C HIS A 82 -15.67 24.53 -6.80
N ASN A 83 -15.75 25.04 -8.02
CA ASN A 83 -14.68 24.98 -9.00
C ASN A 83 -13.66 26.09 -8.71
N GLY A 84 -12.69 25.75 -7.86
CA GLY A 84 -11.53 26.58 -7.50
C GLY A 84 -10.86 26.06 -6.23
N ALA A 85 -9.52 26.10 -6.18
CA ALA A 85 -8.78 25.68 -4.97
C ALA A 85 -8.89 26.69 -3.82
N GLY A 86 -9.04 27.98 -4.12
CA GLY A 86 -9.40 28.99 -3.13
C GLY A 86 -10.89 29.30 -3.19
N TYR A 87 -11.48 29.43 -2.00
CA TYR A 87 -12.90 29.55 -1.73
C TYR A 87 -13.21 30.74 -0.79
N ASP A 88 -12.37 31.77 -0.82
CA ASP A 88 -12.51 33.01 -0.03
C ASP A 88 -13.81 33.79 -0.31
N ASN A 89 -14.49 33.47 -1.42
CA ASN A 89 -15.82 33.96 -1.77
C ASN A 89 -16.98 33.10 -1.20
N ILE A 90 -16.71 32.17 -0.28
CA ILE A 90 -17.71 31.35 0.44
C ILE A 90 -17.48 31.47 1.95
N ASP A 91 -18.52 31.82 2.71
CA ASP A 91 -18.50 31.71 4.16
C ASP A 91 -18.74 30.24 4.61
N VAL A 92 -17.67 29.44 4.55
CA VAL A 92 -17.71 28.00 4.91
C VAL A 92 -18.18 27.78 6.35
N ALA A 93 -17.88 28.71 7.27
CA ALA A 93 -18.32 28.60 8.67
C ALA A 93 -19.85 28.76 8.77
N ALA A 94 -20.43 29.73 8.05
CA ALA A 94 -21.87 29.89 7.96
C ALA A 94 -22.55 28.72 7.22
N CYS A 95 -21.96 28.19 6.15
CA CYS A 95 -22.43 26.97 5.48
C CYS A 95 -22.50 25.78 6.46
N THR A 96 -21.42 25.55 7.20
CA THR A 96 -21.33 24.46 8.18
C THR A 96 -22.41 24.56 9.26
N LYS A 97 -22.67 25.77 9.78
CA LYS A 97 -23.74 26.00 10.78
C LYS A 97 -25.13 25.68 10.23
N LYS A 98 -25.34 25.79 8.92
CA LYS A 98 -26.58 25.44 8.22
C LYS A 98 -26.63 23.97 7.76
N GLY A 99 -25.62 23.16 8.06
CA GLY A 99 -25.55 21.77 7.59
C GLY A 99 -25.22 21.64 6.11
N ILE A 100 -24.68 22.69 5.49
CA ILE A 100 -24.25 22.70 4.09
C ILE A 100 -22.77 22.35 4.06
N ALA A 101 -22.44 21.25 3.40
CA ALA A 101 -21.07 20.84 3.16
C ALA A 101 -20.51 21.58 1.92
N VAL A 102 -19.27 22.06 2.00
CA VAL A 102 -18.58 22.78 0.91
C VAL A 102 -17.38 21.95 0.43
N SER A 103 -17.18 21.84 -0.88
CA SER A 103 -15.98 21.23 -1.46
C SER A 103 -15.32 22.16 -2.46
N SER A 104 -14.00 21.99 -2.63
CA SER A 104 -13.16 22.75 -3.57
C SER A 104 -12.39 21.81 -4.51
N THR A 105 -11.49 22.35 -5.34
CA THR A 105 -10.66 21.57 -6.28
C THR A 105 -9.17 21.58 -5.93
N PRO A 106 -8.75 21.12 -4.73
CA PRO A 106 -7.35 21.01 -4.38
C PRO A 106 -6.67 19.97 -5.29
N VAL A 107 -5.33 20.05 -5.40
CA VAL A 107 -4.48 19.16 -6.23
C VAL A 107 -4.60 19.40 -7.74
N ALA A 108 -5.80 19.53 -8.30
CA ALA A 108 -6.02 19.75 -9.75
C ALA A 108 -5.27 20.99 -10.27
N VAL A 109 -5.15 22.03 -9.45
CA VAL A 109 -4.52 23.31 -9.80
C VAL A 109 -2.99 23.32 -9.72
N ASN A 110 -2.37 22.29 -9.12
CA ASN A 110 -0.99 22.36 -8.65
C ASN A 110 0.02 22.63 -9.76
N ASN A 111 -0.08 21.90 -10.89
CA ASN A 111 0.90 21.98 -11.97
C ASN A 111 0.79 23.30 -12.73
N ALA A 112 -0.39 23.62 -13.26
CA ALA A 112 -0.58 24.83 -14.06
C ALA A 112 -0.20 26.10 -13.29
N THR A 113 -0.60 26.19 -12.01
CA THR A 113 -0.27 27.35 -11.17
C THR A 113 1.23 27.43 -10.88
N ALA A 114 1.90 26.29 -10.64
CA ALA A 114 3.34 26.26 -10.45
C ALA A 114 4.12 26.62 -11.72
N ASP A 115 3.63 26.22 -12.90
CA ASP A 115 4.21 26.58 -14.19
C ASP A 115 4.13 28.10 -14.41
N VAL A 116 2.97 28.72 -14.12
CA VAL A 116 2.78 30.18 -14.18
C VAL A 116 3.66 30.90 -13.15
N ALA A 117 3.80 30.38 -11.93
CA ALA A 117 4.68 30.98 -10.92
C ALA A 117 6.15 31.00 -11.37
N ILE A 118 6.63 29.91 -12.00
CA ILE A 118 7.99 29.86 -12.56
C ILE A 118 8.12 30.80 -13.77
N PHE A 119 7.11 30.86 -14.64
CA PHE A 119 7.09 31.81 -15.76
C PHE A 119 7.18 33.26 -15.26
N LEU A 120 6.39 33.63 -14.26
CA LEU A 120 6.42 34.96 -13.63
C LEU A 120 7.76 35.25 -12.93
N MET A 121 8.34 34.25 -12.25
CA MET A 121 9.66 34.37 -11.63
C MET A 121 10.75 34.68 -12.68
N ILE A 122 10.78 33.93 -13.78
CA ILE A 122 11.75 34.16 -14.87
C ILE A 122 11.46 35.50 -15.57
N GLY A 123 10.19 35.82 -15.81
CA GLY A 123 9.75 37.09 -16.38
C GLY A 123 10.24 38.29 -15.55
N ALA A 124 10.10 38.21 -14.22
CA ALA A 124 10.56 39.25 -13.29
C ALA A 124 12.10 39.33 -13.21
N LEU A 125 12.79 38.19 -13.10
CA LEU A 125 14.27 38.13 -13.10
C LEU A 125 14.89 38.77 -14.35
N ARG A 126 14.20 38.67 -15.50
CA ARG A 126 14.64 39.19 -16.79
C ARG A 126 13.96 40.50 -17.20
N GLN A 127 13.07 41.05 -16.36
CA GLN A 127 12.20 42.19 -16.69
C GLN A 127 11.58 42.05 -18.09
N ALA A 128 11.12 40.84 -18.42
CA ALA A 128 10.90 40.38 -19.78
C ALA A 128 9.84 41.17 -20.56
N TYR A 129 8.96 41.89 -19.87
CA TYR A 129 7.99 42.77 -20.52
C TYR A 129 8.65 43.84 -21.40
N ILE A 130 9.79 44.40 -20.96
CA ILE A 130 10.55 45.42 -21.70
C ILE A 130 11.05 44.87 -23.06
N PRO A 131 11.88 43.80 -23.13
CA PRO A 131 12.34 43.25 -24.40
C PRO A 131 11.20 42.70 -25.26
N VAL A 132 10.18 42.08 -24.67
CA VAL A 132 9.04 41.55 -25.44
C VAL A 132 8.27 42.66 -26.13
N SER A 133 7.98 43.75 -25.41
CA SER A 133 7.27 44.91 -25.97
C SER A 133 8.14 45.66 -26.98
N SER A 134 9.43 45.82 -26.70
CA SER A 134 10.37 46.49 -27.59
C SER A 134 10.56 45.78 -28.92
N LEU A 135 10.73 44.46 -28.89
CA LEU A 135 10.87 43.62 -30.07
C LEU A 135 9.62 43.72 -30.96
N ARG A 136 8.42 43.64 -30.36
CA ARG A 136 7.15 43.78 -31.10
C ARG A 136 6.94 45.17 -31.69
N ALA A 137 7.49 46.20 -31.07
CA ALA A 137 7.49 47.56 -31.60
C ALA A 137 8.57 47.80 -32.68
N GLY A 138 9.35 46.78 -33.06
CA GLY A 138 10.39 46.90 -34.09
C GLY A 138 11.71 47.51 -33.60
N ASN A 139 11.86 47.71 -32.29
CA ASN A 139 13.04 48.37 -31.69
C ASN A 139 14.15 47.39 -31.26
N PHE A 140 13.96 46.10 -31.55
CA PHE A 140 14.84 44.99 -31.14
C PHE A 140 15.09 44.98 -29.61
N LEU A 141 16.22 45.50 -29.13
CA LEU A 141 16.54 45.58 -27.69
C LEU A 141 15.90 46.78 -26.99
N GLY A 142 15.65 47.90 -27.67
CA GLY A 142 15.18 49.14 -27.05
C GLY A 142 15.88 49.50 -25.73
N GLN A 143 15.12 49.58 -24.63
CA GLN A 143 15.62 49.89 -23.27
C GLN A 143 15.90 48.64 -22.42
N THR A 144 16.06 47.46 -23.02
CA THR A 144 16.32 46.23 -22.27
C THR A 144 17.65 46.31 -21.51
N GLY A 145 17.55 46.30 -20.18
CA GLY A 145 18.68 46.12 -19.27
C GLY A 145 19.06 44.65 -19.08
N LEU A 146 20.17 44.40 -18.39
CA LEU A 146 20.56 43.05 -17.99
C LEU A 146 19.62 42.54 -16.90
N GLY A 147 19.20 41.28 -17.03
CA GLY A 147 18.50 40.55 -15.98
C GLY A 147 19.45 39.79 -15.06
N HIS A 148 18.89 39.02 -14.15
CA HIS A 148 19.63 38.11 -13.27
C HIS A 148 19.31 36.64 -13.55
N ASP A 149 20.29 35.77 -13.32
CA ASP A 149 20.08 34.33 -13.38
C ASP A 149 19.54 33.79 -12.06
N PRO A 150 18.65 32.77 -12.09
CA PRO A 150 18.14 32.13 -10.88
C PRO A 150 19.19 31.24 -10.18
N GLN A 151 20.20 30.75 -10.90
CA GLN A 151 21.18 29.81 -10.35
C GLN A 151 21.91 30.40 -9.13
N GLY A 152 21.98 29.63 -8.05
CA GLY A 152 22.63 30.03 -6.79
C GLY A 152 21.81 31.00 -5.93
N LYS A 153 20.64 31.45 -6.38
CA LYS A 153 19.74 32.30 -5.58
C LYS A 153 18.85 31.49 -4.65
N VAL A 154 18.35 32.14 -3.61
CA VAL A 154 17.43 31.59 -2.61
C VAL A 154 15.99 31.95 -2.98
N LEU A 155 15.16 30.92 -3.20
CA LEU A 155 13.71 31.06 -3.31
C LEU A 155 13.08 30.82 -1.93
N GLY A 156 12.45 31.85 -1.38
CA GLY A 156 11.58 31.76 -0.23
C GLY A 156 10.13 31.48 -0.64
N ILE A 157 9.53 30.46 -0.03
CA ILE A 157 8.12 30.11 -0.25
C ILE A 157 7.34 30.35 1.04
N LEU A 158 6.43 31.33 1.01
CA LEU A 158 5.49 31.58 2.08
C LEU A 158 4.20 30.79 1.81
N GLY A 159 4.02 29.66 2.52
CA GLY A 159 2.94 28.71 2.25
C GLY A 159 3.37 27.52 1.39
N MET A 160 4.23 26.64 1.90
CA MET A 160 4.59 25.38 1.25
C MET A 160 3.43 24.36 1.29
N GLY A 161 2.47 24.53 0.39
CA GLY A 161 1.36 23.61 0.13
C GLY A 161 1.59 22.71 -1.10
N GLY A 162 0.51 22.26 -1.76
CA GLY A 162 0.60 21.50 -3.01
C GLY A 162 1.33 22.27 -4.12
N ILE A 163 0.86 23.48 -4.41
CA ILE A 163 1.46 24.39 -5.40
C ILE A 163 2.90 24.76 -5.01
N GLY A 164 3.12 25.20 -3.76
CA GLY A 164 4.45 25.60 -3.30
C GLY A 164 5.52 24.52 -3.48
N ARG A 165 5.18 23.24 -3.28
CA ARG A 165 6.11 22.13 -3.53
C ARG A 165 6.42 21.91 -5.01
N GLU A 166 5.44 22.08 -5.89
CA GLU A 166 5.66 21.99 -7.34
C GLU A 166 6.49 23.17 -7.87
N VAL A 167 6.33 24.36 -7.30
CA VAL A 167 7.20 25.51 -7.52
C VAL A 167 8.62 25.21 -7.05
N ALA A 168 8.78 24.70 -5.83
CA ALA A 168 10.10 24.34 -5.28
C ALA A 168 10.83 23.32 -6.16
N ARG A 169 10.13 22.27 -6.61
CA ARG A 169 10.68 21.23 -7.49
C ARG A 169 11.24 21.83 -8.78
N ARG A 170 10.48 22.69 -9.45
CA ARG A 170 10.90 23.35 -10.69
C ARG A 170 12.04 24.32 -10.44
N ALA A 171 11.96 25.15 -9.41
CA ALA A 171 13.01 26.12 -9.06
C ALA A 171 14.36 25.46 -8.76
N ARG A 172 14.39 24.25 -8.16
CA ARG A 172 15.63 23.48 -7.99
C ARG A 172 16.29 23.11 -9.33
N ALA A 173 15.50 22.82 -10.37
CA ALA A 173 16.04 22.55 -11.70
C ALA A 173 16.68 23.80 -12.35
N PHE A 174 16.28 25.00 -11.92
CA PHE A 174 16.94 26.26 -12.27
C PHE A 174 18.16 26.58 -11.38
N GLY A 175 18.55 25.67 -10.49
CA GLY A 175 19.72 25.81 -9.61
C GLY A 175 19.48 26.70 -8.38
N MET A 176 18.22 26.92 -7.98
CA MET A 176 17.89 27.68 -6.77
C MET A 176 17.96 26.82 -5.51
N THR A 177 18.30 27.46 -4.40
CA THR A 177 18.14 26.87 -3.05
C THR A 177 16.77 27.26 -2.50
N ILE A 178 16.07 26.30 -1.89
CA ILE A 178 14.69 26.49 -1.44
C ILE A 178 14.65 26.63 0.08
N GLN A 179 14.04 27.71 0.56
CA GLN A 179 13.61 27.84 1.96
C GLN A 179 12.13 28.16 2.01
N TYR A 180 11.49 27.90 3.14
CA TYR A 180 10.05 28.13 3.25
C TYR A 180 9.60 28.41 4.68
N HIS A 181 8.45 29.07 4.79
CA HIS A 181 7.76 29.28 6.06
C HIS A 181 6.30 28.85 5.95
N ASN A 182 5.86 28.10 6.96
CA ASN A 182 4.47 27.73 7.26
C ASN A 182 4.25 27.93 8.76
N ARG A 183 2.98 28.02 9.22
CA ARG A 183 2.67 28.02 10.66
C ARG A 183 3.24 26.82 11.41
N SER A 184 3.35 25.68 10.70
CA SER A 184 3.90 24.44 11.22
C SER A 184 4.87 23.89 10.18
N ARG A 185 6.02 23.45 10.67
CA ARG A 185 7.02 22.77 9.86
C ARG A 185 6.39 21.53 9.22
N LEU A 186 6.74 21.27 7.97
CA LEU A 186 6.28 20.11 7.23
C LEU A 186 7.11 18.90 7.66
N SER A 187 6.61 17.70 7.40
CA SER A 187 7.46 16.52 7.55
C SER A 187 8.64 16.61 6.56
N PRO A 188 9.81 16.01 6.87
CA PRO A 188 10.97 16.03 5.97
C PRO A 188 10.64 15.60 4.52
N GLU A 189 9.69 14.68 4.35
CA GLU A 189 9.24 14.17 3.05
C GLU A 189 8.36 15.14 2.27
N LEU A 190 7.75 16.12 2.94
CA LEU A 190 7.00 17.22 2.32
C LEU A 190 7.88 18.47 2.16
N GLU A 191 8.94 18.62 2.97
CA GLU A 191 10.00 19.61 2.74
C GLU A 191 10.77 19.30 1.45
N ASP A 192 11.01 18.02 1.16
CA ASP A 192 11.66 17.56 -0.08
C ASP A 192 13.02 18.26 -0.32
N GLY A 193 13.78 18.47 0.77
CA GLY A 193 15.05 19.18 0.75
C GLY A 193 14.95 20.71 0.83
N ALA A 194 13.76 21.29 0.98
CA ALA A 194 13.59 22.70 1.34
C ALA A 194 13.92 22.95 2.82
N THR A 195 14.48 24.12 3.13
CA THR A 195 14.82 24.49 4.52
C THR A 195 13.67 25.24 5.18
N TYR A 196 13.11 24.70 6.26
CA TYR A 196 12.14 25.44 7.08
C TYR A 196 12.83 26.55 7.88
N VAL A 197 12.26 27.75 7.83
CA VAL A 197 12.76 28.93 8.53
C VAL A 197 11.60 29.67 9.21
N SER A 198 11.90 30.56 10.15
CA SER A 198 10.92 31.50 10.69
C SER A 198 10.46 32.50 9.62
N PHE A 199 9.36 33.21 9.88
CA PHE A 199 8.83 34.21 8.94
C PHE A 199 9.84 35.34 8.68
N ASP A 200 10.46 35.88 9.73
CA ASP A 200 11.46 36.94 9.59
C ASP A 200 12.73 36.45 8.86
N GLU A 201 13.18 35.22 9.13
CA GLU A 201 14.31 34.61 8.39
C GLU A 201 13.96 34.37 6.91
N LEU A 202 12.71 34.01 6.61
CA LEU A 202 12.26 33.89 5.22
C LEU A 202 12.40 35.22 4.50
N LEU A 203 11.90 36.31 5.09
CA LEU A 203 11.96 37.64 4.51
C LEU A 203 13.42 38.09 4.31
N ALA A 204 14.25 37.95 5.35
CA ALA A 204 15.64 38.43 5.34
C ALA A 204 16.55 37.71 4.34
N ASN A 205 16.30 36.43 4.07
CA ASN A 205 17.23 35.60 3.28
C ASN A 205 16.81 35.35 1.83
N SER A 206 15.56 35.67 1.45
CA SER A 206 15.04 35.36 0.11
C SER A 206 15.50 36.36 -0.93
N ASP A 207 16.04 35.87 -2.05
CA ASP A 207 16.28 36.69 -3.25
C ASP A 207 15.00 36.79 -4.10
N VAL A 208 14.20 35.72 -4.09
CA VAL A 208 12.85 35.68 -4.65
C VAL A 208 11.90 35.20 -3.55
N LEU A 209 10.79 35.90 -3.32
CA LEU A 209 9.72 35.48 -2.41
C LEU A 209 8.46 35.13 -3.20
N SER A 210 7.98 33.89 -3.06
CA SER A 210 6.73 33.40 -3.66
C SER A 210 5.67 33.13 -2.60
N LEU A 211 4.44 33.61 -2.82
CA LEU A 211 3.30 33.44 -1.90
C LEU A 211 2.33 32.37 -2.39
N ASN A 212 1.95 31.47 -1.49
CA ASN A 212 1.07 30.31 -1.76
C ASN A 212 0.13 30.05 -0.56
N LEU A 213 -0.46 31.11 -0.01
CA LEU A 213 -1.35 31.05 1.16
C LEU A 213 -2.82 31.15 0.76
N ALA A 214 -3.69 30.57 1.58
CA ALA A 214 -5.12 30.90 1.55
C ALA A 214 -5.34 32.33 2.09
N LEU A 215 -6.26 33.06 1.47
CA LEU A 215 -6.67 34.39 1.94
C LEU A 215 -7.72 34.24 3.05
N ASN A 216 -7.48 34.90 4.17
CA ASN A 216 -8.41 35.07 5.28
C ASN A 216 -8.06 36.37 6.03
N ALA A 217 -8.82 36.69 7.08
CA ALA A 217 -8.61 37.93 7.85
C ALA A 217 -7.17 38.07 8.40
N SER A 218 -6.53 36.97 8.78
CA SER A 218 -5.18 36.96 9.36
C SER A 218 -4.06 36.94 8.32
N THR A 219 -4.34 36.55 7.08
CA THR A 219 -3.34 36.54 5.98
C THR A 219 -3.50 37.70 5.02
N ARG A 220 -4.59 38.47 5.13
CA ARG A 220 -4.77 39.72 4.40
C ARG A 220 -3.65 40.69 4.77
N HIS A 221 -2.97 41.22 3.76
CA HIS A 221 -1.83 42.13 3.91
C HIS A 221 -0.70 41.55 4.78
N ILE A 222 -0.53 40.22 4.80
CA ILE A 222 0.58 39.58 5.52
C ILE A 222 1.94 40.05 5.01
N ILE A 223 2.03 40.50 3.75
CA ILE A 223 3.17 41.26 3.23
C ILE A 223 2.75 42.71 3.07
N GLY A 224 3.11 43.55 4.05
CA GLY A 224 2.92 44.99 4.01
C GLY A 224 4.23 45.76 4.03
N LYS A 225 4.14 47.05 4.33
CA LYS A 225 5.30 47.97 4.37
C LYS A 225 6.40 47.49 5.33
N ALA A 226 6.03 46.99 6.50
CA ALA A 226 6.99 46.52 7.51
C ALA A 226 7.75 45.27 7.02
N GLU A 227 7.07 44.36 6.35
CA GLU A 227 7.65 43.13 5.82
C GLU A 227 8.60 43.41 4.66
N PHE A 228 8.24 44.32 3.75
CA PHE A 228 9.13 44.74 2.67
C PHE A 228 10.46 45.30 3.20
N GLN A 229 10.43 46.07 4.30
CA GLN A 229 11.66 46.61 4.89
C GLN A 229 12.62 45.52 5.42
N LYS A 230 12.08 44.38 5.85
CA LYS A 230 12.87 43.24 6.35
C LYS A 230 13.50 42.42 5.21
N MET A 231 13.06 42.58 3.97
CA MET A 231 13.58 41.82 2.84
C MET A 231 14.95 42.34 2.38
N LYS A 232 15.64 41.56 1.54
CA LYS A 232 16.84 42.03 0.84
C LYS A 232 16.52 43.23 -0.06
N ASP A 233 17.50 44.13 -0.23
CA ASP A 233 17.42 45.15 -1.26
C ASP A 233 17.49 44.49 -2.65
N GLY A 234 16.56 44.84 -3.52
CA GLY A 234 16.43 44.23 -4.84
C GLY A 234 15.75 42.85 -4.83
N VAL A 235 14.97 42.52 -3.79
CA VAL A 235 14.15 41.30 -3.74
C VAL A 235 13.15 41.25 -4.91
N ILE A 236 12.83 40.04 -5.37
CA ILE A 236 11.78 39.79 -6.38
C ILE A 236 10.56 39.15 -5.72
N ILE A 237 9.36 39.63 -6.05
CA ILE A 237 8.10 39.11 -5.50
C ILE A 237 7.32 38.34 -6.56
N VAL A 238 6.80 37.16 -6.22
CA VAL A 238 5.91 36.37 -7.06
C VAL A 238 4.63 36.06 -6.31
N ASN A 239 3.47 36.38 -6.89
CA ASN A 239 2.17 36.05 -6.30
C ASN A 239 1.25 35.40 -7.34
N THR A 240 0.89 34.14 -7.07
CA THR A 240 -0.08 33.34 -7.83
C THR A 240 -1.16 32.76 -6.89
N ALA A 241 -1.29 33.31 -5.68
CA ALA A 241 -2.23 32.86 -4.67
C ALA A 241 -3.48 33.74 -4.65
N ARG A 242 -3.41 34.85 -3.91
CA ARG A 242 -4.46 35.88 -3.83
C ARG A 242 -3.78 37.24 -3.70
N GLY A 243 -4.29 38.24 -4.42
CA GLY A 243 -3.65 39.55 -4.45
C GLY A 243 -3.64 40.25 -3.10
N ALA A 244 -4.75 40.18 -2.36
CA ALA A 244 -4.90 40.81 -1.04
C ALA A 244 -4.01 40.21 0.08
N LEU A 245 -3.17 39.21 -0.22
CA LEU A 245 -2.08 38.80 0.69
C LEU A 245 -0.98 39.87 0.78
N ILE A 246 -0.87 40.70 -0.26
CA ILE A 246 0.09 41.81 -0.35
C ILE A 246 -0.71 43.11 -0.23
N ASP A 247 -0.21 44.07 0.54
CA ASP A 247 -0.65 45.48 0.44
C ASP A 247 -0.09 46.04 -0.87
N GLU A 248 -0.96 46.19 -1.87
CA GLU A 248 -0.55 46.51 -3.24
C GLU A 248 0.07 47.91 -3.34
N LYS A 249 -0.36 48.85 -2.50
CA LYS A 249 0.21 50.19 -2.41
C LYS A 249 1.61 50.15 -1.80
N ALA A 250 1.80 49.36 -0.75
CA ALA A 250 3.12 49.15 -0.17
C ALA A 250 4.09 48.49 -1.17
N LEU A 251 3.60 47.60 -2.05
CA LEU A 251 4.40 47.01 -3.12
C LEU A 251 4.80 48.07 -4.16
N VAL A 252 3.90 48.97 -4.55
CA VAL A 252 4.20 50.09 -5.45
C VAL A 252 5.30 50.97 -4.85
N ASP A 253 5.16 51.41 -3.60
CA ASP A 253 6.18 52.20 -2.89
C ASP A 253 7.54 51.47 -2.85
N ALA A 254 7.53 50.16 -2.63
CA ALA A 254 8.75 49.34 -2.56
C ALA A 254 9.42 49.18 -3.94
N LEU A 255 8.66 49.12 -5.03
CA LEU A 255 9.17 49.12 -6.40
C LEU A 255 9.75 50.48 -6.81
N GLU A 256 9.09 51.57 -6.42
CA GLU A 256 9.54 52.95 -6.71
C GLU A 256 10.84 53.29 -5.98
N SER A 257 10.94 52.90 -4.71
CA SER A 257 12.17 53.08 -3.92
C SER A 257 13.33 52.15 -4.34
N GLY A 258 13.05 51.14 -5.19
CA GLY A 258 14.03 50.12 -5.59
C GLY A 258 14.28 49.04 -4.53
N LYS A 259 13.57 49.05 -3.41
CA LYS A 259 13.61 47.99 -2.40
C LYS A 259 13.24 46.65 -3.02
N VAL A 260 12.19 46.64 -3.84
CA VAL A 260 11.80 45.52 -4.70
C VAL A 260 12.34 45.79 -6.10
N TRP A 261 13.13 44.85 -6.63
CA TRP A 261 13.71 44.96 -7.99
C TRP A 261 12.64 44.84 -9.08
N SER A 262 11.76 43.85 -8.91
CA SER A 262 10.73 43.45 -9.86
C SER A 262 9.66 42.60 -9.16
N ALA A 263 8.47 42.50 -9.76
CA ALA A 263 7.44 41.56 -9.31
C ALA A 263 6.86 40.77 -10.50
N GLY A 264 6.33 39.59 -10.22
CA GLY A 264 5.60 38.75 -11.15
C GLY A 264 4.24 38.38 -10.53
N LEU A 265 3.15 38.93 -11.06
CA LEU A 265 1.83 38.86 -10.45
C LEU A 265 0.83 38.24 -11.42
N ASP A 266 0.09 37.23 -10.94
CA ASP A 266 -1.11 36.71 -11.60
C ASP A 266 -2.39 37.20 -10.91
N VAL A 267 -2.29 37.76 -9.70
CA VAL A 267 -3.42 38.12 -8.83
C VAL A 267 -3.22 39.51 -8.20
N TYR A 268 -4.33 40.22 -7.93
CA TYR A 268 -4.37 41.64 -7.52
C TYR A 268 -5.35 41.87 -6.35
N GLU A 269 -5.12 42.90 -5.54
CA GLU A 269 -5.87 43.13 -4.31
C GLU A 269 -7.36 43.36 -4.58
N ASN A 270 -7.69 44.09 -5.67
CA ASN A 270 -9.04 44.50 -6.03
C ASN A 270 -9.46 44.01 -7.42
N GLU A 271 -9.10 42.77 -7.78
CA GLU A 271 -9.41 42.17 -9.09
C GLU A 271 -10.86 42.43 -9.55
N PRO A 272 -11.09 42.91 -10.79
CA PRO A 272 -10.12 43.07 -11.88
C PRO A 272 -9.38 44.42 -11.89
N ALA A 273 -9.62 45.31 -10.93
CA ALA A 273 -8.88 46.56 -10.80
C ALA A 273 -7.47 46.31 -10.26
N ILE A 274 -6.48 46.96 -10.86
CA ILE A 274 -5.06 46.84 -10.53
C ILE A 274 -4.55 48.24 -10.17
N GLU A 275 -3.70 48.35 -9.17
CA GLU A 275 -3.07 49.62 -8.80
C GLU A 275 -2.31 50.21 -10.01
N PRO A 276 -2.55 51.49 -10.38
CA PRO A 276 -1.93 52.09 -11.56
C PRO A 276 -0.40 52.06 -11.54
N GLY A 277 0.20 52.13 -10.34
CA GLY A 277 1.65 52.05 -10.16
C GLY A 277 2.25 50.70 -10.58
N LEU A 278 1.47 49.61 -10.52
CA LEU A 278 1.92 48.31 -11.04
C LEU A 278 1.75 48.21 -12.56
N VAL A 279 0.60 48.64 -13.08
CA VAL A 279 0.30 48.62 -14.52
C VAL A 279 1.30 49.46 -15.31
N ASN A 280 1.67 50.63 -14.77
CA ASN A 280 2.58 51.56 -15.44
C ASN A 280 4.06 51.21 -15.25
N ASN A 281 4.41 50.24 -14.40
CA ASN A 281 5.80 49.90 -14.12
C ASN A 281 6.27 48.77 -15.05
N PRO A 282 7.11 49.06 -16.06
CA PRO A 282 7.50 48.07 -17.08
C PRO A 282 8.43 46.98 -16.54
N ARG A 283 8.94 47.13 -15.30
CA ARG A 283 9.73 46.09 -14.64
C ARG A 283 8.85 44.97 -14.09
N VAL A 284 7.56 45.20 -13.89
CA VAL A 284 6.63 44.20 -13.33
C VAL A 284 6.07 43.32 -14.45
N MET A 285 6.09 42.00 -14.26
CA MET A 285 5.43 41.05 -15.14
C MET A 285 4.01 40.77 -14.63
N LEU A 286 3.02 41.05 -15.47
CA LEU A 286 1.61 40.99 -15.10
C LEU A 286 0.88 39.94 -15.96
N LEU A 287 0.08 39.10 -15.32
CA LEU A 287 -0.85 38.18 -15.95
C LEU A 287 -2.26 38.34 -15.35
N PRO A 288 -3.34 38.17 -16.15
CA PRO A 288 -4.70 38.39 -15.69
C PRO A 288 -5.32 37.12 -15.09
N HIS A 289 -4.76 36.60 -13.99
CA HIS A 289 -5.26 35.43 -13.25
C HIS A 289 -5.43 34.17 -14.11
N ILE A 290 -4.37 33.81 -14.84
CA ILE A 290 -4.37 32.70 -15.81
C ILE A 290 -3.82 31.40 -15.25
N GLY A 291 -3.47 31.34 -13.96
CA GLY A 291 -2.80 30.19 -13.31
C GLY A 291 -3.35 28.81 -13.68
N THR A 292 -4.67 28.67 -13.84
CA THR A 292 -5.33 27.40 -14.21
C THR A 292 -5.99 27.41 -15.58
N MET A 293 -5.75 28.43 -16.43
CA MET A 293 -6.39 28.58 -17.74
C MET A 293 -5.76 27.69 -18.82
N THR A 294 -5.73 26.37 -18.57
CA THR A 294 -5.36 25.34 -19.55
C THR A 294 -6.53 24.37 -19.74
N TYR A 295 -6.61 23.73 -20.90
CA TYR A 295 -7.70 22.79 -21.23
C TYR A 295 -7.74 21.63 -20.23
N GLU A 296 -6.59 21.07 -19.91
CA GLU A 296 -6.43 19.92 -19.03
C GLU A 296 -6.84 20.26 -17.60
N THR A 297 -6.31 21.35 -17.03
CA THR A 297 -6.60 21.75 -15.65
C THR A 297 -8.05 22.19 -15.48
N GLN A 298 -8.61 22.98 -16.41
CA GLN A 298 -10.01 23.37 -16.34
C GLN A 298 -10.94 22.14 -16.38
N ARG A 299 -10.65 21.17 -17.26
CA ARG A 299 -11.42 19.93 -17.34
C ARG A 299 -11.32 19.10 -16.06
N GLU A 300 -10.11 18.91 -15.53
CA GLU A 300 -9.91 18.15 -14.29
C GLU A 300 -10.64 18.80 -13.09
N MET A 301 -10.60 20.13 -13.00
CA MET A 301 -11.32 20.87 -11.96
C MET A 301 -12.83 20.68 -12.10
N GLU A 302 -13.40 20.82 -13.29
CA GLU A 302 -14.83 20.59 -13.53
C GLU A 302 -15.25 19.15 -13.19
N LEU A 303 -14.50 18.15 -13.62
CA LEU A 303 -14.74 16.75 -13.32
C LEU A 303 -14.76 16.49 -11.81
N LEU A 304 -13.79 17.04 -11.07
CA LEU A 304 -13.73 16.88 -9.62
C LEU A 304 -14.96 17.48 -8.92
N VAL A 305 -15.45 18.64 -9.39
CA VAL A 305 -16.67 19.27 -8.85
C VAL A 305 -17.90 18.40 -9.12
N LEU A 306 -18.04 17.89 -10.35
CA LEU A 306 -19.15 17.00 -10.71
C LEU A 306 -19.13 15.69 -9.92
N ASN A 307 -17.94 15.13 -9.70
CA ASN A 307 -17.76 13.94 -8.87
C ASN A 307 -18.09 14.22 -7.39
N ASN A 308 -17.73 15.39 -6.86
CA ASN A 308 -18.14 15.81 -5.51
C ASN A 308 -19.67 15.91 -5.38
N LEU A 309 -20.35 16.49 -6.38
CA LEU A 309 -21.81 16.58 -6.39
C LEU A 309 -22.47 15.21 -6.42
N ARG A 310 -22.03 14.34 -7.33
CA ARG A 310 -22.52 12.96 -7.42
C ARG A 310 -22.33 12.22 -6.10
N SER A 311 -21.11 12.23 -5.57
CA SER A 311 -20.77 11.57 -4.31
C SER A 311 -21.58 12.12 -3.13
N GLY A 312 -21.73 13.44 -3.03
CA GLY A 312 -22.53 14.08 -1.98
C GLY A 312 -23.98 13.62 -2.00
N VAL A 313 -24.59 13.60 -3.18
CA VAL A 313 -26.00 13.21 -3.34
C VAL A 313 -26.21 11.71 -3.13
N GLU A 314 -25.38 10.84 -3.71
CA GLU A 314 -25.55 9.39 -3.64
C GLU A 314 -25.13 8.79 -2.30
N THR A 315 -24.02 9.29 -1.71
CA THR A 315 -23.38 8.67 -0.53
C THR A 315 -23.51 9.50 0.75
N GLY A 316 -23.94 10.76 0.64
CA GLY A 316 -23.96 11.70 1.77
C GLY A 316 -22.60 12.33 2.09
N LYS A 317 -21.55 12.07 1.29
CA LYS A 317 -20.18 12.53 1.54
C LYS A 317 -19.54 13.10 0.28
N MET A 318 -18.89 14.25 0.40
CA MET A 318 -18.09 14.84 -0.68
C MET A 318 -16.64 14.34 -0.63
N ILE A 319 -15.97 14.33 -1.78
CA ILE A 319 -14.61 13.82 -2.00
C ILE A 319 -13.57 14.79 -1.40
N THR A 320 -13.72 16.09 -1.63
CA THR A 320 -12.78 17.14 -1.22
C THR A 320 -13.44 18.17 -0.31
N LEU A 321 -13.86 17.74 0.88
CA LEU A 321 -14.57 18.59 1.85
C LEU A 321 -13.67 19.70 2.43
N ASP A 322 -14.16 20.94 2.38
CA ASP A 322 -13.57 22.10 3.04
C ASP A 322 -14.15 22.24 4.46
N VAL A 323 -13.28 22.45 5.45
CA VAL A 323 -13.65 22.62 6.87
C VAL A 323 -13.26 24.01 7.39
N SER A 324 -14.11 24.60 8.22
CA SER A 324 -13.85 25.91 8.82
C SER A 324 -12.68 25.85 9.82
N HIS A 325 -11.80 26.85 9.79
CA HIS A 325 -10.62 26.91 10.67
C HIS A 325 -10.97 27.20 12.16
N ASP A 326 -12.18 27.66 12.45
CA ASP A 326 -12.70 27.80 13.83
C ASP A 326 -13.14 26.47 14.46
N SER A 327 -13.05 25.35 13.72
CA SER A 327 -13.29 24.00 14.22
C SER A 327 -12.03 23.28 14.75
N GLU A 328 -10.93 24.01 15.00
CA GLU A 328 -9.78 23.51 15.79
C GLU A 328 -10.15 23.11 17.24
N SER A 329 -11.39 23.36 17.66
CA SER A 329 -11.98 22.91 18.93
C SER A 329 -12.59 21.51 18.90
N GLN A 330 -12.59 20.78 17.77
CA GLN A 330 -12.79 19.33 17.78
C GLN A 330 -11.46 18.56 17.76
N ARG A 331 -10.62 18.85 18.76
CA ARG A 331 -9.75 17.80 19.30
C ARG A 331 -10.66 16.72 19.89
N PRO A 332 -10.47 15.42 19.60
CA PRO A 332 -11.07 14.42 20.46
C PRO A 332 -10.50 14.65 21.86
N ILE A 333 -11.41 14.88 22.81
CA ILE A 333 -11.14 15.07 24.24
C ILE A 333 -10.21 13.94 24.70
N LEU A 334 -8.94 14.28 24.95
CA LEU A 334 -8.02 13.44 25.68
C LEU A 334 -8.20 13.78 27.16
N PHE A 335 -8.50 12.75 27.96
CA PHE A 335 -8.73 12.71 29.42
C PHE A 335 -10.14 13.05 29.92
N ASP A 336 -11.01 12.04 29.97
CA ASP A 336 -11.25 11.30 31.23
C ASP A 336 -12.07 10.02 30.95
N LEU A 337 -11.37 8.88 30.93
CA LEU A 337 -12.00 7.56 31.09
C LEU A 337 -11.01 6.64 31.81
N GLN A 338 -10.53 7.10 32.96
CA GLN A 338 -10.18 6.21 34.05
C GLN A 338 -11.46 5.81 34.79
N ARG A 339 -12.14 4.76 34.30
CA ARG A 339 -12.74 3.67 35.10
C ARG A 339 -13.60 2.76 34.22
N SER A 340 -13.30 1.47 34.32
CA SER A 340 -14.01 0.31 33.76
C SER A 340 -13.42 -0.31 32.48
N LEU A 341 -12.13 -0.64 32.53
CA LEU A 341 -11.59 -1.76 31.76
C LEU A 341 -11.79 -3.05 32.59
N LYS A 342 -12.93 -3.72 32.41
CA LYS A 342 -12.96 -5.18 32.61
C LYS A 342 -12.36 -5.80 31.36
N ALA A 343 -11.11 -6.24 31.50
CA ALA A 343 -10.36 -6.95 30.48
C ALA A 343 -11.03 -8.30 30.18
N THR A 344 -11.44 -8.48 28.93
CA THR A 344 -11.68 -9.81 28.34
C THR A 344 -10.80 -9.91 27.10
N PRO A 345 -10.09 -11.04 26.84
CA PRO A 345 -8.99 -11.07 25.90
C PRO A 345 -9.51 -11.17 24.46
N GLN A 346 -9.38 -10.09 23.67
CA GLN A 346 -9.65 -10.12 22.24
C GLN A 346 -8.48 -10.78 21.47
N LEU A 347 -8.81 -11.72 20.59
CA LEU A 347 -7.90 -12.39 19.66
C LEU A 347 -7.49 -11.44 18.52
N GLY A 348 -6.28 -10.87 18.59
CA GLY A 348 -5.55 -10.41 17.41
C GLY A 348 -4.51 -11.47 17.01
N PRO A 349 -4.58 -12.10 15.81
CA PRO A 349 -3.64 -13.15 15.44
C PRO A 349 -2.30 -12.52 15.01
N ARG A 350 -1.20 -13.17 15.41
CA ARG A 350 0.20 -12.79 15.11
C ARG A 350 0.50 -12.43 13.63
N PRO A 351 -0.23 -12.94 12.61
CA PRO A 351 -0.09 -12.48 11.22
C PRO A 351 -0.33 -10.99 11.01
N GLU A 352 -1.30 -10.35 11.68
CA GLU A 352 -1.56 -8.90 11.52
C GLU A 352 -0.34 -8.06 11.93
N LEU A 353 0.33 -8.48 13.01
CA LEU A 353 1.59 -7.90 13.48
C LEU A 353 2.70 -8.05 12.44
N CYS A 354 2.80 -9.23 11.82
CA CYS A 354 3.83 -9.55 10.82
C CYS A 354 3.58 -8.82 9.48
N ASP A 355 2.32 -8.54 9.16
CA ASP A 355 1.93 -7.77 7.99
C ASP A 355 2.24 -6.28 8.18
N ALA A 356 2.02 -5.74 9.39
CA ALA A 356 2.17 -4.31 9.68
C ALA A 356 3.61 -3.87 10.02
N LEU A 357 4.41 -4.72 10.69
CA LEU A 357 5.75 -4.35 11.15
C LEU A 357 6.85 -4.84 10.17
N PRO A 358 7.59 -3.92 9.51
CA PRO A 358 8.63 -4.30 8.54
C PRO A 358 9.82 -5.02 9.20
N TRP A 359 10.08 -4.71 10.47
CA TRP A 359 11.17 -5.27 11.27
C TRP A 359 10.77 -6.51 12.09
N PHE A 360 9.55 -7.05 11.93
CA PHE A 360 9.12 -8.28 12.59
C PHE A 360 8.19 -9.11 11.69
N ARG A 361 8.69 -10.20 11.09
CA ARG A 361 7.89 -11.11 10.24
C ARG A 361 7.94 -12.58 10.67
N SER A 362 8.04 -12.81 11.98
CA SER A 362 8.08 -14.17 12.53
C SER A 362 6.69 -14.62 13.00
N VAL A 363 5.97 -15.34 12.13
CA VAL A 363 4.63 -15.86 12.44
C VAL A 363 4.63 -17.01 13.47
N GLN A 364 5.74 -17.75 13.61
CA GLN A 364 5.83 -18.90 14.52
C GLN A 364 6.85 -18.71 15.66
N GLY A 365 8.01 -18.12 15.37
CA GLY A 365 9.09 -17.94 16.34
C GLY A 365 9.00 -16.63 17.14
N GLY A 366 9.75 -16.56 18.25
CA GLY A 366 9.94 -15.32 19.01
C GLY A 366 11.04 -14.42 18.45
N VAL A 367 11.84 -14.89 17.49
CA VAL A 367 12.96 -14.14 16.89
C VAL A 367 12.71 -13.99 15.41
N TYR A 368 12.70 -12.75 14.92
CA TYR A 368 12.73 -12.47 13.49
C TYR A 368 14.15 -12.16 13.05
N HIS A 369 14.68 -12.98 12.15
CA HIS A 369 16.01 -12.82 11.59
C HIS A 369 15.98 -12.87 10.05
N ASN A 370 16.82 -12.06 9.42
CA ASN A 370 17.02 -12.03 7.97
C ASN A 370 18.45 -11.60 7.66
N GLY A 371 19.09 -12.19 6.65
CA GLY A 371 20.49 -11.91 6.32
C GLY A 371 21.46 -12.20 7.46
N ASN A 372 21.15 -13.20 8.29
CA ASN A 372 21.92 -13.56 9.49
C ASN A 372 22.02 -12.45 10.57
N LEU A 373 21.03 -11.54 10.60
CA LEU A 373 20.85 -10.52 11.63
C LEU A 373 19.48 -10.64 12.28
N CYS A 374 19.42 -10.44 13.59
CA CYS A 374 18.19 -10.32 14.38
C CYS A 374 17.64 -8.89 14.25
N TRP A 375 16.39 -8.76 13.79
CA TRP A 375 15.70 -7.49 13.57
C TRP A 375 14.58 -7.23 14.57
N GLY A 376 13.98 -8.30 15.10
CA GLY A 376 12.89 -8.17 16.06
C GLY A 376 12.76 -9.36 17.00
N PHE A 377 12.26 -9.09 18.21
CA PHE A 377 12.15 -10.06 19.29
C PHE A 377 10.77 -9.96 19.96
N LEU A 378 10.09 -11.09 20.14
CA LEU A 378 8.76 -11.18 20.75
C LEU A 378 8.81 -12.01 22.02
N ILE A 379 8.40 -11.38 23.12
CA ILE A 379 8.25 -11.96 24.45
C ILE A 379 6.75 -12.14 24.71
N ASP A 380 6.16 -13.22 24.20
CA ASP A 380 4.70 -13.41 24.25
C ASP A 380 4.19 -13.79 25.66
N ALA A 381 4.65 -14.93 26.16
CA ALA A 381 4.45 -15.37 27.54
C ALA A 381 5.78 -15.26 28.30
N ASP A 382 5.81 -15.67 29.57
CA ASP A 382 7.05 -15.71 30.33
C ASP A 382 8.04 -16.67 29.65
N CYS A 383 9.17 -16.13 29.21
CA CYS A 383 10.15 -16.86 28.41
C CYS A 383 11.09 -17.69 29.31
N GLY A 384 10.54 -18.36 30.32
CA GLY A 384 11.26 -19.24 31.24
C GLY A 384 11.78 -18.56 32.51
N ILE A 385 12.31 -19.40 33.42
CA ILE A 385 12.82 -19.01 34.74
C ILE A 385 13.85 -17.89 34.66
N ARG A 386 13.91 -17.01 35.67
CA ARG A 386 14.89 -15.91 35.74
C ARG A 386 14.82 -14.98 34.52
N SER A 387 13.62 -14.56 34.15
CA SER A 387 13.41 -13.46 33.20
C SER A 387 13.29 -12.16 33.99
N TYR A 388 13.76 -11.05 33.43
CA TYR A 388 13.78 -9.74 34.08
C TYR A 388 13.34 -8.67 33.09
N LEU A 389 12.58 -7.69 33.57
CA LEU A 389 12.10 -6.60 32.76
C LEU A 389 11.94 -5.37 33.66
N ASP A 390 12.62 -4.29 33.31
CA ASP A 390 12.40 -2.94 33.84
C ASP A 390 12.13 -1.94 32.69
N ASP A 391 12.31 -0.65 32.93
CA ASP A 391 12.09 0.39 31.93
C ASP A 391 13.20 0.47 30.85
N GLU A 392 14.40 -0.06 31.10
CA GLU A 392 15.60 0.11 30.27
C GLU A 392 16.24 -1.23 29.83
N VAL A 393 16.11 -2.28 30.62
CA VAL A 393 16.76 -3.58 30.49
C VAL A 393 15.73 -4.70 30.46
N VAL A 394 15.94 -5.62 29.53
CA VAL A 394 15.15 -6.85 29.44
C VAL A 394 16.07 -8.04 29.34
N ILE A 395 15.88 -9.02 30.22
CA ILE A 395 16.56 -10.31 30.19
C ILE A 395 15.53 -11.38 29.91
N THR A 396 15.73 -12.10 28.83
CA THR A 396 14.81 -13.14 28.39
C THR A 396 15.56 -14.31 27.77
N ARG A 397 14.90 -15.46 27.67
CA ARG A 397 15.46 -16.65 27.01
C ARG A 397 15.19 -16.60 25.52
N VAL A 398 16.07 -17.22 24.74
CA VAL A 398 15.82 -17.39 23.29
C VAL A 398 14.77 -18.48 23.07
N GLY A 399 13.80 -18.21 22.19
CA GLY A 399 12.79 -19.19 21.78
C GLY A 399 13.37 -20.35 20.94
N GLY A 400 12.62 -21.43 20.79
CA GLY A 400 12.99 -22.60 19.98
C GLY A 400 13.53 -23.78 20.80
N GLY A 401 13.36 -24.99 20.25
CA GLY A 401 13.76 -26.23 20.93
C GLY A 401 12.96 -26.57 22.19
N CYS A 402 11.74 -26.02 22.32
CA CYS A 402 10.84 -26.25 23.45
C CYS A 402 9.56 -26.93 23.02
N THR A 403 8.96 -27.69 23.94
CA THR A 403 7.57 -28.14 23.85
C THR A 403 6.78 -27.61 25.05
N LYS A 404 5.45 -27.65 24.98
CA LYS A 404 4.61 -27.40 26.15
C LYS A 404 4.51 -28.67 26.99
N ASP A 405 4.68 -28.55 28.30
CA ASP A 405 4.35 -29.62 29.24
C ASP A 405 2.84 -29.70 29.49
N ALA A 406 2.40 -30.66 30.32
CA ALA A 406 0.99 -30.87 30.66
C ALA A 406 0.35 -29.64 31.37
N ALA A 407 1.16 -28.79 31.98
CA ALA A 407 0.72 -27.54 32.61
C ALA A 407 0.75 -26.34 31.64
N GLY A 408 1.14 -26.55 30.38
CA GLY A 408 1.21 -25.52 29.34
C GLY A 408 2.49 -24.69 29.35
N ASN A 409 3.47 -24.99 30.22
CA ASN A 409 4.74 -24.28 30.31
C ASN A 409 5.71 -24.73 29.21
N LEU A 410 6.52 -23.80 28.70
CA LEU A 410 7.53 -24.11 27.70
C LEU A 410 8.76 -24.76 28.35
N VAL A 411 8.97 -26.05 28.07
CA VAL A 411 10.11 -26.83 28.55
C VAL A 411 11.06 -27.12 27.40
N LEU A 412 12.36 -26.97 27.65
CA LEU A 412 13.42 -27.20 26.68
C LEU A 412 13.64 -28.70 26.44
N ILE A 413 13.47 -29.16 25.21
CA ILE A 413 13.64 -30.58 24.81
C ILE A 413 14.98 -30.87 24.16
N ARG A 414 15.66 -29.86 23.63
CA ARG A 414 17.00 -29.95 23.02
C ARG A 414 17.88 -28.81 23.51
N ASP A 415 19.18 -29.05 23.59
CA ASP A 415 20.16 -28.00 23.90
C ASP A 415 20.11 -26.89 22.85
N GLN A 416 20.26 -25.65 23.28
CA GLN A 416 20.44 -24.50 22.39
C GLN A 416 21.93 -24.26 22.24
N ASP A 417 22.46 -24.55 21.05
CA ASP A 417 23.86 -24.30 20.67
C ASP A 417 23.98 -23.03 19.80
N GLY A 418 25.21 -22.66 19.45
CA GLY A 418 25.49 -21.47 18.64
C GLY A 418 25.08 -21.59 17.16
N ASP A 419 24.86 -22.82 16.67
CA ASP A 419 24.79 -23.11 15.23
C ASP A 419 23.39 -22.90 14.63
N SER A 420 22.36 -22.74 15.47
CA SER A 420 21.03 -22.41 14.96
C SER A 420 21.01 -21.00 14.34
N ALA A 421 20.29 -20.83 13.22
CA ALA A 421 20.18 -19.55 12.51
C ALA A 421 19.71 -18.40 13.42
N ALA A 422 18.78 -18.68 14.35
CA ALA A 422 18.33 -17.71 15.33
C ALA A 422 19.47 -17.29 16.29
N MET A 423 20.24 -18.24 16.84
CA MET A 423 21.35 -17.94 17.73
C MET A 423 22.48 -17.21 17.00
N SER A 424 22.89 -17.68 15.82
CA SER A 424 23.87 -17.01 14.97
C SER A 424 23.47 -15.56 14.69
N SER A 425 22.18 -15.30 14.39
CA SER A 425 21.68 -13.96 14.14
C SER A 425 21.73 -13.03 15.37
N ILE A 426 21.48 -13.57 16.57
CA ILE A 426 21.57 -12.82 17.83
C ILE A 426 23.02 -12.48 18.14
N TRP A 427 23.95 -13.43 18.00
CA TRP A 427 25.38 -13.21 18.19
C TRP A 427 25.93 -12.16 17.23
N ASN A 428 25.55 -12.23 15.95
CA ASN A 428 25.97 -11.23 14.96
C ASN A 428 25.38 -9.86 15.24
N SER A 429 24.08 -9.77 15.56
CA SER A 429 23.45 -8.50 15.94
C SER A 429 24.09 -7.90 17.20
N MET A 430 24.53 -8.71 18.17
CA MET A 430 25.30 -8.23 19.32
C MET A 430 26.66 -7.64 18.89
N LYS A 431 27.44 -8.38 18.10
CA LYS A 431 28.77 -7.95 17.62
C LYS A 431 28.70 -6.68 16.77
N MET A 432 27.68 -6.59 15.92
CA MET A 432 27.46 -5.47 15.00
C MET A 432 26.62 -4.34 15.60
N LYS A 433 26.19 -4.47 16.88
CA LYS A 433 25.33 -3.51 17.58
C LYS A 433 24.03 -3.16 16.83
N VAL A 434 23.41 -4.15 16.18
CA VAL A 434 22.18 -3.93 15.39
C VAL A 434 20.99 -3.64 16.31
N PRO A 435 20.19 -2.59 16.04
CA PRO A 435 18.94 -2.33 16.73
C PRO A 435 17.90 -3.45 16.53
N VAL A 436 17.35 -3.96 17.63
CA VAL A 436 16.32 -5.00 17.65
C VAL A 436 15.02 -4.43 18.19
N GLY A 437 13.95 -4.46 17.40
CA GLY A 437 12.62 -4.02 17.86
C GLY A 437 11.99 -5.08 18.77
N MET A 438 11.49 -4.68 19.93
CA MET A 438 10.93 -5.63 20.90
C MET A 438 9.41 -5.50 21.08
N ILE A 439 8.75 -6.64 21.21
CA ILE A 439 7.30 -6.78 21.32
C ILE A 439 6.99 -7.63 22.55
N ILE A 440 6.01 -7.22 23.35
CA ILE A 440 5.53 -7.96 24.51
C ILE A 440 4.07 -8.40 24.33
N GLY A 441 3.79 -9.67 24.65
CA GLY A 441 2.45 -10.23 24.62
C GLY A 441 1.71 -10.05 25.96
N ASN A 442 0.38 -10.01 25.91
CA ASN A 442 -0.45 -9.90 27.12
C ASN A 442 -0.48 -11.17 28.00
N ARG A 443 0.20 -12.25 27.57
CA ARG A 443 0.41 -13.46 28.38
C ARG A 443 1.67 -13.35 29.25
N ASN A 444 2.47 -12.31 29.08
CA ASN A 444 3.65 -12.07 29.89
C ASN A 444 3.24 -11.47 31.24
N THR A 445 3.73 -12.06 32.34
CA THR A 445 3.34 -11.66 33.70
C THR A 445 4.33 -10.69 34.34
N LEU A 446 5.53 -10.50 33.76
CA LEU A 446 6.60 -9.68 34.34
C LEU A 446 6.21 -8.21 34.53
N LEU A 447 5.34 -7.67 33.67
CA LEU A 447 4.86 -6.29 33.78
C LEU A 447 3.81 -6.07 34.88
N ASN A 448 3.27 -7.17 35.44
CA ASN A 448 2.26 -7.18 36.50
C ASN A 448 1.11 -6.17 36.31
N ARG A 449 0.65 -6.00 35.06
CA ARG A 449 -0.45 -5.09 34.69
C ARG A 449 -1.11 -5.52 33.39
N PRO A 450 -2.39 -5.17 33.16
CA PRO A 450 -3.06 -5.48 31.89
C PRO A 450 -2.45 -4.68 30.73
N LEU A 451 -2.26 -5.34 29.59
CA LEU A 451 -1.80 -4.71 28.36
C LEU A 451 -2.98 -4.35 27.44
N PRO A 452 -2.90 -3.23 26.70
CA PRO A 452 -4.03 -2.73 25.90
C PRO A 452 -4.35 -3.64 24.69
N HIS A 453 -3.34 -4.30 24.11
CA HIS A 453 -3.52 -5.23 23.00
C HIS A 453 -2.89 -6.60 23.29
N ARG A 454 -3.20 -7.60 22.45
CA ARG A 454 -2.59 -8.94 22.52
C ARG A 454 -1.06 -8.90 22.40
N TYR A 455 -0.55 -8.03 21.52
CA TYR A 455 0.88 -7.75 21.32
C TYR A 455 1.10 -6.24 21.33
N ASN A 456 2.16 -5.79 21.99
CA ASN A 456 2.42 -4.36 22.22
C ASN A 456 3.90 -4.10 21.93
N VAL A 457 4.17 -3.09 21.09
CA VAL A 457 5.53 -2.69 20.74
C VAL A 457 6.14 -1.91 21.91
N MET A 458 7.35 -2.30 22.32
CA MET A 458 8.08 -1.67 23.43
C MET A 458 8.97 -0.54 22.90
N ALA A 459 10.20 -0.86 22.50
CA ALA A 459 11.19 0.07 21.95
C ALA A 459 12.20 -0.70 21.08
N TYR A 460 13.16 0.03 20.52
CA TYR A 460 14.39 -0.58 20.03
C TYR A 460 15.39 -0.81 21.16
N PHE A 461 16.01 -1.98 21.13
CA PHE A 461 17.02 -2.41 22.07
C PHE A 461 18.28 -2.84 21.34
N ARG A 462 19.43 -2.73 21.99
CA ARG A 462 20.66 -3.42 21.60
C ARG A 462 20.85 -4.68 22.44
N ILE A 463 21.42 -5.71 21.84
CA ILE A 463 21.86 -6.89 22.58
C ILE A 463 23.21 -6.55 23.22
N THR A 464 23.31 -6.74 24.53
CA THR A 464 24.55 -6.45 25.29
C THR A 464 25.28 -7.72 25.70
N HIS A 465 24.55 -8.76 26.07
CA HIS A 465 25.11 -10.02 26.51
C HIS A 465 24.27 -11.19 26.00
N VAL A 466 24.95 -12.27 25.61
CA VAL A 466 24.37 -13.58 25.32
C VAL A 466 25.14 -14.60 26.16
N TRP A 467 24.42 -15.43 26.93
CA TRP A 467 25.04 -16.47 27.74
C TRP A 467 24.20 -17.73 27.79
N TYR A 468 24.78 -18.80 28.32
CA TYR A 468 24.11 -20.09 28.49
C TYR A 468 23.90 -20.42 29.97
N GLU A 469 22.76 -21.02 30.27
CA GLU A 469 22.37 -21.50 31.59
C GLU A 469 22.06 -22.99 31.55
N ARG A 470 22.23 -23.68 32.68
CA ARG A 470 21.65 -25.01 32.88
C ARG A 470 20.18 -24.87 33.26
N ILE A 471 19.30 -25.46 32.45
CA ILE A 471 17.85 -25.52 32.67
C ILE A 471 17.47 -27.01 32.70
N GLY A 472 17.24 -27.55 33.90
CA GLY A 472 17.08 -28.98 34.09
C GLY A 472 18.33 -29.74 33.62
N ARG A 473 18.17 -30.69 32.70
CA ARG A 473 19.30 -31.45 32.10
C ARG A 473 19.89 -30.78 30.85
N ARG A 474 19.35 -29.64 30.42
CA ARG A 474 19.65 -29.00 29.13
C ARG A 474 20.33 -27.65 29.29
N THR A 475 20.88 -27.17 28.19
CA THR A 475 21.55 -25.86 28.05
C THR A 475 20.63 -24.90 27.32
N GLY A 476 20.25 -23.80 27.97
CA GLY A 476 19.40 -22.76 27.40
C GLY A 476 20.14 -21.44 27.23
N ALA A 477 19.89 -20.74 26.12
CA ALA A 477 20.48 -19.43 25.85
C ALA A 477 19.64 -18.29 26.42
N LYS A 478 20.31 -17.28 26.96
CA LYS A 478 19.75 -16.07 27.54
C LYS A 478 20.36 -14.84 26.90
N VAL A 479 19.56 -13.79 26.81
CA VAL A 479 19.93 -12.55 26.15
C VAL A 479 19.54 -11.39 27.04
N ARG A 480 20.47 -10.45 27.21
CA ARG A 480 20.25 -9.15 27.85
C ARG A 480 20.15 -8.07 26.79
N PHE A 481 19.00 -7.42 26.77
CA PHE A 481 18.67 -6.28 25.94
C PHE A 481 18.74 -4.99 26.75
N GLU A 482 19.22 -3.92 26.12
CA GLU A 482 19.28 -2.58 26.69
C GLU A 482 18.64 -1.60 25.72
N LYS A 483 17.71 -0.78 26.19
CA LYS A 483 16.97 0.19 25.40
C LYS A 483 17.95 1.16 24.75
N LEU A 484 17.73 1.51 23.48
CA LEU A 484 18.63 2.43 22.76
C LEU A 484 18.43 3.89 23.15
N ASP A 485 17.18 4.33 23.30
CA ASP A 485 16.83 5.71 23.64
C ASP A 485 16.47 5.82 25.13
N TRP A 486 17.26 6.60 25.87
CA TRP A 486 17.04 6.91 27.28
C TRP A 486 16.47 8.32 27.50
N SER A 487 16.31 9.13 26.44
CA SER A 487 15.77 10.48 26.56
C SER A 487 14.31 10.47 27.03
N SER A 488 13.60 9.37 26.75
CA SER A 488 12.20 9.17 27.07
C SER A 488 12.00 7.99 28.03
N ARG A 489 11.13 8.15 29.02
CA ARG A 489 10.69 7.02 29.85
C ARG A 489 9.86 6.04 29.04
N SER A 490 10.03 4.76 29.34
CA SER A 490 9.25 3.69 28.71
C SER A 490 7.81 3.70 29.20
N TRP A 491 6.84 3.55 28.29
CA TRP A 491 5.41 3.52 28.64
C TRP A 491 5.04 2.34 29.56
N TRP A 492 5.90 1.32 29.62
CA TRP A 492 5.79 0.17 30.51
C TRP A 492 6.51 0.31 31.86
N GLY A 493 7.24 1.39 32.09
CA GLY A 493 7.84 1.69 33.39
C GLY A 493 6.78 1.99 34.46
N ASN A 494 7.10 1.74 35.72
CA ASN A 494 6.24 2.05 36.86
C ASN A 494 6.11 3.58 37.07
N LYS A 495 4.91 4.06 37.43
CA LYS A 495 4.64 5.47 37.77
C LYS A 495 5.04 5.74 39.24
N ILE A 496 5.99 6.67 39.46
CA ILE A 496 6.36 7.43 40.70
C ILE A 496 7.62 6.94 41.50
N PRO A 497 8.55 7.83 41.98
CA PRO A 497 9.01 9.13 41.47
C PRO A 497 10.56 9.26 41.33
N GLU A 498 10.96 10.47 40.92
CA GLU A 498 12.29 11.11 40.83
C GLU A 498 13.11 10.95 39.53
N LYS A 499 13.31 12.12 38.90
CA LYS A 499 14.42 12.40 38.01
C LYS A 499 15.70 12.23 38.82
N LYS A 500 16.37 11.09 38.72
CA LYS A 500 17.83 11.14 38.79
C LYS A 500 18.30 11.59 37.42
N ASN A 501 18.85 12.80 37.33
CA ASN A 501 19.88 13.11 36.33
C ASN A 501 21.03 12.12 36.58
N LYS A 502 20.90 10.87 36.12
CA LYS A 502 22.04 9.96 36.10
C LYS A 502 22.87 10.38 34.90
N SER A 503 23.85 11.24 35.15
CA SER A 503 25.05 11.25 34.33
C SER A 503 25.64 9.84 34.46
N TRP A 504 25.40 8.98 33.47
CA TRP A 504 26.00 7.65 33.41
C TRP A 504 27.48 7.74 33.00
N ASP A 505 28.20 8.72 33.56
CA ASP A 505 29.58 9.08 33.20
C ASP A 505 30.60 8.05 33.72
N ASN A 506 30.16 7.09 34.54
CA ASN A 506 30.95 5.93 34.93
C ASN A 506 30.22 4.65 34.53
N ALA A 507 30.61 4.07 33.39
CA ALA A 507 30.17 2.74 32.98
C ALA A 507 30.66 1.69 34.00
N MET A 508 29.86 1.37 35.02
CA MET A 508 30.10 0.20 35.88
C MET A 508 29.98 -1.05 35.00
N GLN A 509 31.14 -1.57 34.56
CA GLN A 509 31.19 -2.84 33.83
C GLN A 509 30.94 -3.98 34.80
N ALA A 510 30.12 -4.95 34.38
CA ALA A 510 29.89 -6.14 35.18
C ALA A 510 31.19 -6.91 35.39
N GLU A 511 31.42 -7.39 36.63
CA GLU A 511 32.62 -8.10 37.04
C GLU A 511 32.86 -9.32 36.12
N GLN A 512 34.06 -9.45 35.54
CA GLN A 512 34.43 -10.59 34.70
C GLN A 512 35.58 -11.37 35.32
N THR A 513 35.45 -12.68 35.38
CA THR A 513 36.49 -13.57 35.90
C THR A 513 36.83 -14.63 34.85
N ARG A 514 38.13 -14.95 34.76
CA ARG A 514 38.66 -15.98 33.85
C ARG A 514 38.50 -17.36 34.48
N CYS A 515 37.87 -18.28 33.75
CA CYS A 515 37.70 -19.66 34.20
C CYS A 515 39.04 -20.40 34.25
N ARG A 516 39.36 -21.05 35.38
CA ARG A 516 40.57 -21.86 35.52
C ARG A 516 40.59 -23.15 34.67
N ALA A 517 39.42 -23.63 34.20
CA ALA A 517 39.31 -24.88 33.45
C ALA A 517 39.31 -24.70 31.92
N CYS A 518 38.46 -23.82 31.38
CA CYS A 518 38.37 -23.58 29.92
C CYS A 518 39.11 -22.32 29.44
N ASN A 519 39.69 -21.55 30.37
CA ASN A 519 40.41 -20.31 30.09
C ASN A 519 39.57 -19.16 29.49
N GLN A 520 38.25 -19.31 29.41
CA GLN A 520 37.33 -18.28 28.90
C GLN A 520 36.90 -17.33 30.00
N HIS A 521 36.66 -16.06 29.65
CA HIS A 521 36.07 -15.07 30.55
C HIS A 521 34.57 -15.29 30.66
N SER A 522 34.02 -15.14 31.86
CA SER A 522 32.57 -15.12 32.07
C SER A 522 32.20 -13.95 32.97
N VAL A 523 31.06 -13.32 32.68
CA VAL A 523 30.53 -12.21 33.47
C VAL A 523 29.85 -12.77 34.72
N ARG A 524 29.96 -12.07 35.85
CA ARG A 524 29.17 -12.36 37.05
C ARG A 524 27.75 -11.86 36.86
N ILE A 525 26.81 -12.79 36.67
CA ILE A 525 25.40 -12.49 36.40
C ILE A 525 24.55 -12.48 37.67
N TYR A 526 24.93 -13.26 38.69
CA TYR A 526 24.12 -13.48 39.90
C TYR A 526 24.85 -13.14 41.19
N ASP A 527 24.10 -12.79 42.23
CA ASP A 527 24.65 -12.44 43.54
C ASP A 527 25.38 -13.58 44.20
N GLN A 528 24.83 -14.80 44.05
CA GLN A 528 25.31 -16.01 44.72
C GLN A 528 26.75 -16.38 44.38
N GLY A 529 27.28 -15.87 43.26
CA GLY A 529 28.69 -16.02 42.91
C GLY A 529 28.94 -16.09 41.41
N TRP A 530 30.23 -16.08 41.05
CA TRP A 530 30.68 -16.24 39.67
C TRP A 530 30.56 -17.71 39.21
N MET A 531 30.15 -17.92 37.95
CA MET A 531 30.04 -19.23 37.30
C MET A 531 30.66 -19.18 35.90
N CYS A 532 31.22 -20.30 35.44
CA CYS A 532 31.58 -20.42 34.03
C CYS A 532 30.32 -20.57 33.18
N LEU A 533 30.18 -19.74 32.15
CA LEU A 533 29.00 -19.70 31.26
C LEU A 533 29.22 -20.45 29.94
N GLN A 534 30.35 -21.14 29.80
CA GLN A 534 30.71 -21.87 28.58
C GLN A 534 30.17 -23.32 28.63
N PRO A 535 29.22 -23.73 27.77
CA PRO A 535 28.58 -25.05 27.85
C PRO A 535 29.53 -26.24 27.75
N SER A 536 30.63 -26.09 27.00
CA SER A 536 31.64 -27.14 26.83
C SER A 536 32.62 -27.27 28.00
N CYS A 537 32.53 -26.40 29.01
CA CYS A 537 33.44 -26.41 30.15
C CYS A 537 32.99 -27.39 31.24
N LYS A 538 33.94 -28.10 31.86
CA LYS A 538 33.67 -28.93 33.05
C LYS A 538 33.17 -28.12 34.24
N MET A 539 33.52 -26.84 34.33
CA MET A 539 33.07 -25.89 35.37
C MET A 539 31.77 -25.15 34.99
N PHE A 540 31.11 -25.54 33.90
CA PHE A 540 29.88 -24.89 33.44
C PHE A 540 28.80 -24.92 34.53
N TRP A 541 28.29 -23.75 34.88
CA TRP A 541 27.16 -23.60 35.80
C TRP A 541 27.42 -24.14 37.22
N MET A 542 28.59 -23.84 37.81
CA MET A 542 28.95 -24.23 39.18
C MET A 542 29.51 -23.08 40.03
N ILE A 543 29.13 -23.03 41.32
CA ILE A 543 29.60 -22.08 42.36
C ILE A 543 30.23 -22.89 43.52
N GLY A 544 31.35 -23.56 43.29
CA GLY A 544 31.91 -24.54 44.24
C GLY A 544 31.08 -25.82 44.41
N GLY A 545 29.98 -25.94 43.65
CA GLY A 545 29.01 -27.03 43.60
C GLY A 545 27.83 -26.63 42.68
N PRO A 546 26.75 -27.44 42.61
CA PRO A 546 25.53 -27.05 41.90
C PRO A 546 24.95 -25.75 42.50
N PRO A 547 24.53 -24.78 41.67
CA PRO A 547 23.98 -23.52 42.17
C PRO A 547 22.61 -23.75 42.86
N PRO A 548 22.22 -22.87 43.79
CA PRO A 548 20.92 -22.95 44.44
C PRO A 548 19.77 -22.83 43.43
N ALA A 549 18.60 -23.36 43.80
CA ALA A 549 17.42 -23.39 42.92
C ALA A 549 16.95 -21.98 42.52
N THR A 550 17.05 -21.02 43.44
CA THR A 550 16.71 -19.62 43.23
C THR A 550 17.98 -18.79 43.10
N LEU A 551 18.10 -18.03 42.02
CA LEU A 551 19.22 -17.12 41.76
C LEU A 551 18.68 -15.70 41.56
N THR A 552 19.38 -14.71 42.10
CA THR A 552 19.06 -13.28 41.97
C THR A 552 20.11 -12.60 41.10
N PHE A 553 19.66 -11.75 40.17
CA PHE A 553 20.59 -11.02 39.30
C PHE A 553 21.42 -10.03 40.10
N HIS A 554 22.73 -9.99 39.84
CA HIS A 554 23.65 -9.10 40.52
C HIS A 554 23.37 -7.64 40.16
N GLU A 555 23.39 -6.75 41.15
CA GLU A 555 23.03 -5.34 40.97
C GLU A 555 23.89 -4.64 39.90
N THR A 556 25.21 -4.91 39.87
CA THR A 556 26.09 -4.32 38.86
C THR A 556 25.78 -4.82 37.44
N PHE A 557 25.27 -6.05 37.30
CA PHE A 557 24.89 -6.59 36.00
C PHE A 557 23.59 -5.93 35.49
N LEU A 558 22.60 -5.72 36.37
CA LEU A 558 21.37 -5.02 36.04
C LEU A 558 21.62 -3.53 35.74
N SER A 559 22.41 -2.87 36.57
CA SER A 559 22.70 -1.42 36.46
C SER A 559 23.75 -1.04 35.43
N SER A 560 24.53 -2.00 34.90
CA SER A 560 25.51 -1.73 33.84
C SER A 560 24.87 -1.12 32.59
N ARG A 561 25.51 -0.09 32.01
CA ARG A 561 25.09 0.55 30.76
C ARG A 561 26.30 0.71 29.85
N LEU A 562 26.13 0.44 28.56
CA LEU A 562 27.16 0.77 27.58
C LEU A 562 27.02 2.26 27.21
N PRO A 563 28.10 2.97 26.83
CA PRO A 563 27.98 4.34 26.34
C PRO A 563 26.96 4.46 25.18
N SER A 564 26.28 5.60 25.09
CA SER A 564 25.45 5.89 23.93
C SER A 564 26.32 5.96 22.67
N ASP A 565 25.88 5.32 21.61
CA ASP A 565 26.59 5.29 20.34
C ASP A 565 25.70 5.97 19.29
N PRO A 566 25.93 7.26 18.97
CA PRO A 566 25.05 8.02 18.09
C PRO A 566 25.06 7.51 16.64
N THR A 567 26.01 6.63 16.30
CA THR A 567 26.08 5.98 14.98
C THR A 567 25.05 4.86 14.81
N VAL A 568 24.57 4.28 15.92
CA VAL A 568 23.61 3.17 15.91
C VAL A 568 22.19 3.74 15.77
N LYS A 569 21.65 3.71 14.55
CA LYS A 569 20.28 4.15 14.25
C LYS A 569 19.41 2.98 13.75
N PRO A 570 18.16 2.87 14.21
CA PRO A 570 17.22 1.89 13.65
C PRO A 570 17.03 2.08 12.15
N HIS A 571 16.97 0.97 11.40
CA HIS A 571 16.73 0.99 9.95
C HIS A 571 15.27 1.27 9.58
N TYR A 572 14.35 0.98 10.50
CA TYR A 572 12.91 1.17 10.31
C TYR A 572 12.35 2.00 11.46
N SER A 573 11.23 2.66 11.21
CA SER A 573 10.43 3.25 12.29
C SER A 573 9.88 2.14 13.19
N LEU A 574 9.94 2.37 14.51
CA LEU A 574 9.44 1.43 15.51
C LEU A 574 7.94 1.16 15.32
N VAL A 575 7.18 2.24 15.08
CA VAL A 575 5.76 2.21 14.73
C VAL A 575 5.66 2.79 13.33
N PRO A 576 5.60 1.95 12.28
CA PRO A 576 5.46 2.42 10.91
C PRO A 576 4.13 3.14 10.73
N ASP A 577 4.16 4.31 10.11
CA ASP A 577 2.97 5.02 9.68
C ASP A 577 2.89 4.93 8.16
N LEU A 578 2.36 3.81 7.67
CA LEU A 578 2.21 3.60 6.25
C LEU A 578 1.24 4.63 5.64
N LEU A 579 0.18 5.01 6.36
CA LEU A 579 -0.84 5.91 5.83
C LEU A 579 -0.27 7.26 5.44
N SER A 580 0.67 7.82 6.23
CA SER A 580 1.33 9.08 5.85
C SER A 580 2.29 8.94 4.66
N THR A 581 2.78 7.73 4.36
CA THR A 581 3.59 7.47 3.16
C THR A 581 2.75 7.28 1.89
N LEU A 582 1.46 6.96 2.03
CA LEU A 582 0.52 6.82 0.92
C LEU A 582 -0.11 8.18 0.62
N LYS A 583 0.58 9.00 -0.18
CA LYS A 583 0.09 10.32 -0.61
C LYS A 583 -0.93 10.16 -1.74
N ASP A 584 -1.99 10.98 -1.75
CA ASP A 584 -3.02 11.02 -2.82
C ASP A 584 -2.49 11.46 -4.22
N ALA A 585 -1.18 11.74 -4.35
CA ALA A 585 -0.52 12.20 -5.57
C ALA A 585 0.15 11.07 -6.38
N ASP A 586 0.34 9.87 -5.80
CA ASP A 586 0.92 8.73 -6.50
C ASP A 586 -0.16 8.03 -7.34
N SER A 587 -0.22 8.32 -8.64
CA SER A 587 -1.20 7.75 -9.59
C SER A 587 -1.16 6.22 -9.67
N ASP A 588 -0.11 5.58 -9.15
CA ASP A 588 0.14 4.14 -9.18
C ASP A 588 0.17 3.48 -7.79
N ALA A 589 -0.12 4.22 -6.71
CA ALA A 589 0.05 3.77 -5.32
C ALA A 589 -0.59 2.41 -5.04
N LEU A 590 -1.79 2.15 -5.58
CA LEU A 590 -2.53 0.91 -5.38
C LEU A 590 -1.76 -0.32 -5.88
N SER A 591 -0.99 -0.18 -6.96
CA SER A 591 -0.22 -1.26 -7.56
C SER A 591 1.10 -1.55 -6.85
N LYS A 592 1.61 -0.61 -6.05
CA LYS A 592 2.93 -0.73 -5.40
C LYS A 592 2.94 -1.79 -4.31
N ARG A 593 4.09 -2.44 -4.13
CA ARG A 593 4.31 -3.46 -3.09
C ARG A 593 4.04 -2.95 -1.67
N ILE A 594 4.31 -1.67 -1.43
CA ILE A 594 4.20 -1.07 -0.10
C ILE A 594 2.74 -1.03 0.39
N THR A 595 1.77 -0.85 -0.51
CA THR A 595 0.36 -0.76 -0.14
C THR A 595 -0.24 -2.09 0.27
N TRP A 596 0.44 -3.23 0.14
CA TRP A 596 -0.09 -4.51 0.61
C TRP A 596 0.09 -4.73 2.10
N LYS A 597 0.98 -3.93 2.70
CA LYS A 597 1.36 -4.10 4.08
C LYS A 597 0.17 -3.80 4.99
N GLY A 598 0.22 -4.42 6.15
CA GLY A 598 -0.67 -4.00 7.23
C GLY A 598 -0.31 -2.58 7.66
N ILE A 599 -1.25 -1.95 8.34
CA ILE A 599 -1.04 -0.65 8.96
C ILE A 599 -1.32 -0.74 10.45
N ILE A 600 -0.97 0.31 11.17
CA ILE A 600 -1.35 0.48 12.57
C ILE A 600 -2.54 1.43 12.57
N CYS A 601 -3.68 0.95 13.05
CA CYS A 601 -4.91 1.73 13.09
C CYS A 601 -4.68 3.04 13.87
N PRO A 602 -4.94 4.22 13.28
CA PRO A 602 -4.67 5.49 13.95
C PRO A 602 -5.61 5.73 15.14
N LEU A 603 -6.81 5.13 15.15
CA LEU A 603 -7.78 5.27 16.24
C LEU A 603 -7.46 4.33 17.41
N CYS A 604 -7.45 3.01 17.19
CA CYS A 604 -7.30 2.03 18.27
C CYS A 604 -5.88 1.49 18.45
N LYS A 605 -4.91 1.87 17.61
CA LYS A 605 -3.50 1.42 17.64
C LYS A 605 -3.27 -0.09 17.43
N ARG A 606 -4.28 -0.83 16.98
CA ARG A 606 -4.15 -2.24 16.57
C ARG A 606 -3.45 -2.37 15.21
N CYS A 607 -2.63 -3.41 15.03
CA CYS A 607 -2.14 -3.81 13.71
C CYS A 607 -3.29 -4.40 12.88
N ILE A 608 -3.45 -3.96 11.64
CA ILE A 608 -4.53 -4.38 10.74
C ILE A 608 -3.93 -4.74 9.38
N SER A 609 -4.24 -5.92 8.86
CA SER A 609 -3.78 -6.36 7.53
C SER A 609 -4.62 -5.69 6.44
N ARG A 610 -4.04 -5.43 5.26
CA ARG A 610 -4.84 -5.08 4.08
C ARG A 610 -5.59 -6.33 3.61
N ARG A 611 -6.87 -6.43 3.95
CA ARG A 611 -7.74 -7.53 3.50
C ARG A 611 -8.54 -7.18 2.25
N TYR A 612 -8.92 -5.92 2.09
CA TYR A 612 -9.79 -5.48 1.02
C TYR A 612 -8.97 -4.85 -0.10
N TRP A 613 -9.37 -5.09 -1.36
CA TRP A 613 -8.70 -4.51 -2.52
C TRP A 613 -8.63 -2.98 -2.43
N TRP A 614 -9.73 -2.36 -2.03
CA TRP A 614 -9.86 -0.92 -1.91
C TRP A 614 -9.15 -0.32 -0.70
N GLY A 615 -8.72 -1.10 0.31
CA GLY A 615 -8.06 -0.52 1.48
C GLY A 615 -8.09 -1.36 2.76
N TRP A 616 -8.13 -0.67 3.90
CA TRP A 616 -8.09 -1.27 5.23
C TRP A 616 -9.34 -0.96 6.03
N ARG A 617 -9.77 -1.93 6.83
CA ARG A 617 -10.85 -1.79 7.81
C ARG A 617 -10.38 -2.44 9.11
N CYS A 618 -10.60 -1.78 10.24
CA CYS A 618 -10.13 -2.28 11.53
C CYS A 618 -11.09 -3.30 12.16
N ALA A 619 -12.40 -3.11 11.99
CA ALA A 619 -13.41 -4.07 12.36
C ALA A 619 -13.64 -5.02 11.18
N ASP A 620 -12.95 -6.17 11.19
CA ASP A 620 -13.16 -7.22 10.19
C ASP A 620 -14.44 -8.01 10.50
N ASP A 621 -15.08 -8.55 9.45
CA ASP A 621 -16.29 -9.41 9.51
C ASP A 621 -16.12 -10.69 10.38
N SER A 622 -14.92 -10.95 10.91
CA SER A 622 -14.57 -12.10 11.76
C SER A 622 -14.64 -11.83 13.27
N ILE A 623 -15.03 -10.63 13.71
CA ILE A 623 -15.12 -10.26 15.13
C ILE A 623 -16.59 -10.35 15.57
N THR A 624 -16.88 -11.25 16.51
CA THR A 624 -18.26 -11.60 16.91
C THR A 624 -18.87 -10.68 17.97
N ASP A 625 -18.21 -9.58 18.35
CA ASP A 625 -18.59 -8.74 19.49
C ASP A 625 -18.81 -7.27 19.04
N ARG A 626 -20.06 -6.94 18.71
CA ARG A 626 -20.47 -5.67 18.05
C ARG A 626 -20.34 -4.43 18.94
N ASP A 627 -20.20 -4.59 20.26
CA ASP A 627 -20.20 -3.47 21.21
C ASP A 627 -18.82 -2.81 21.43
N LYS A 628 -17.77 -3.29 20.74
CA LYS A 628 -16.38 -2.78 20.86
C LYS A 628 -15.67 -2.63 19.51
N GLU A 629 -16.41 -2.26 18.47
CA GLU A 629 -15.85 -2.12 17.12
C GLU A 629 -15.12 -0.78 16.95
N CYS A 630 -13.87 -0.84 16.49
CA CYS A 630 -13.18 0.35 16.03
C CYS A 630 -13.68 0.69 14.61
N PRO A 631 -14.32 1.85 14.38
CA PRO A 631 -14.94 2.19 13.10
C PRO A 631 -13.93 2.64 12.05
N PHE A 632 -12.63 2.43 12.30
CA PHE A 632 -11.60 2.90 11.40
C PHE A 632 -11.66 2.14 10.07
N GLU A 633 -11.79 2.91 9.00
CA GLU A 633 -11.72 2.47 7.63
C GLU A 633 -10.91 3.49 6.84
N HIS A 634 -10.05 3.00 5.95
CA HIS A 634 -9.28 3.83 5.05
C HIS A 634 -9.33 3.22 3.66
N VAL A 635 -10.01 3.93 2.77
CA VAL A 635 -10.14 3.61 1.35
C VAL A 635 -9.02 4.33 0.61
N LEU A 636 -8.29 3.59 -0.22
CA LEU A 636 -7.31 4.18 -1.12
C LEU A 636 -8.02 4.76 -2.34
N PRO A 637 -7.65 5.97 -2.81
CA PRO A 637 -8.15 6.49 -4.07
C PRO A 637 -7.68 5.59 -5.21
N ILE A 638 -8.60 4.84 -5.83
CA ILE A 638 -8.29 3.97 -6.97
C ILE A 638 -8.24 4.85 -8.22
N ARG A 639 -7.04 5.10 -8.73
CA ARG A 639 -6.85 5.69 -10.07
C ARG A 639 -6.51 4.56 -11.05
N PRO A 640 -7.30 4.36 -12.11
CA PRO A 640 -7.01 3.34 -13.11
C PRO A 640 -5.63 3.57 -13.73
N ILE A 641 -4.80 2.54 -13.71
CA ILE A 641 -3.47 2.56 -14.30
C ILE A 641 -3.62 2.28 -15.79
N SER A 642 -3.05 3.15 -16.61
CA SER A 642 -3.01 2.94 -18.05
C SER A 642 -2.18 1.69 -18.39
N LEU A 643 -2.64 0.95 -19.40
CA LEU A 643 -2.00 -0.27 -19.87
C LEU A 643 -0.51 -0.09 -20.20
N ARG A 644 -0.11 1.10 -20.69
CA ARG A 644 1.29 1.46 -21.00
C ARG A 644 2.23 1.48 -19.79
N TRP A 645 1.70 1.59 -18.57
CA TRP A 645 2.52 1.49 -17.36
C TRP A 645 2.84 0.04 -17.00
N VAL A 646 1.95 -0.89 -17.37
CA VAL A 646 2.04 -2.30 -16.99
C VAL A 646 2.59 -3.20 -18.10
N ILE A 647 2.60 -2.73 -19.35
CA ILE A 647 3.15 -3.41 -20.53
C ILE A 647 4.20 -2.50 -21.17
N ASP A 648 5.32 -3.08 -21.61
CA ASP A 648 6.36 -2.33 -22.35
C ASP A 648 5.81 -1.78 -23.67
N ASP A 649 6.21 -0.57 -24.08
CA ASP A 649 5.66 0.11 -25.27
C ASP A 649 5.71 -0.76 -26.54
N LEU A 650 6.77 -1.53 -26.73
CA LEU A 650 6.93 -2.45 -27.88
C LEU A 650 5.91 -3.62 -27.87
N GLU A 651 5.35 -3.94 -26.71
CA GLU A 651 4.39 -5.03 -26.49
C GLU A 651 2.94 -4.56 -26.38
N THR A 652 2.69 -3.25 -26.40
CA THR A 652 1.34 -2.66 -26.24
C THR A 652 0.43 -2.86 -27.44
N SER A 653 0.97 -3.14 -28.63
CA SER A 653 0.16 -3.26 -29.87
C SER A 653 0.80 -4.20 -30.91
N PRO A 654 1.04 -5.48 -30.57
CA PRO A 654 1.69 -6.40 -31.48
C PRO A 654 0.74 -6.82 -32.61
N ILE A 655 1.17 -6.66 -33.86
CA ILE A 655 0.47 -7.25 -35.02
C ILE A 655 0.61 -8.78 -34.97
N LYS A 656 1.83 -9.25 -34.67
CA LYS A 656 2.18 -10.67 -34.51
C LYS A 656 3.27 -10.77 -33.44
N ARG A 657 3.03 -11.50 -32.33
CA ARG A 657 4.07 -11.72 -31.30
C ARG A 657 5.14 -12.69 -31.81
N ALA A 658 6.41 -12.37 -31.54
CA ALA A 658 7.53 -13.29 -31.78
C ALA A 658 7.48 -14.44 -30.77
N LEU A 659 7.81 -15.65 -31.22
CA LEU A 659 7.87 -16.83 -30.36
C LEU A 659 9.31 -17.31 -30.29
N SER A 660 9.83 -17.43 -29.07
CA SER A 660 11.17 -17.94 -28.80
C SER A 660 11.07 -19.14 -27.88
N TRP A 661 11.71 -20.24 -28.28
CA TRP A 661 11.67 -21.50 -27.54
C TRP A 661 13.04 -21.83 -26.96
N ASP A 662 13.06 -22.24 -25.70
CA ASP A 662 14.23 -22.87 -25.09
C ASP A 662 14.08 -24.39 -25.28
N ALA A 663 15.09 -25.00 -25.91
CA ALA A 663 15.11 -26.42 -26.27
C ALA A 663 14.93 -27.37 -25.07
N LYS A 664 15.06 -26.87 -23.83
CA LYS A 664 14.80 -27.63 -22.60
C LYS A 664 13.31 -27.87 -22.33
N PHE A 665 12.41 -27.08 -22.93
CA PHE A 665 10.97 -27.19 -22.73
C PHE A 665 10.27 -27.78 -23.96
N MET A 666 9.07 -28.29 -23.75
CA MET A 666 8.20 -28.76 -24.83
C MET A 666 7.84 -27.60 -25.78
N VAL A 667 7.96 -27.87 -27.08
CA VAL A 667 7.56 -26.93 -28.14
C VAL A 667 6.10 -27.22 -28.53
N PRO A 668 5.22 -26.20 -28.64
CA PRO A 668 3.82 -26.42 -29.00
C PRO A 668 3.60 -26.61 -30.50
N GLU A 669 2.48 -27.24 -30.86
CA GLU A 669 1.91 -27.19 -32.21
C GLU A 669 1.36 -25.78 -32.47
N ILE A 670 1.76 -25.15 -33.58
CA ILE A 670 1.39 -23.76 -33.92
C ILE A 670 0.35 -23.75 -35.04
N ASP A 671 -0.73 -23.01 -34.86
CA ASP A 671 -1.78 -22.78 -35.86
C ASP A 671 -2.21 -21.32 -35.87
N ASP A 672 -1.92 -20.63 -36.98
CA ASP A 672 -2.24 -19.21 -37.21
C ASP A 672 -3.57 -19.01 -37.98
N VAL A 673 -4.27 -20.09 -38.35
CA VAL A 673 -5.37 -20.04 -39.34
C VAL A 673 -6.73 -20.38 -38.70
N SER A 674 -6.82 -21.49 -37.97
CA SER A 674 -8.13 -22.04 -37.56
C SER A 674 -8.94 -21.12 -36.64
N LEU A 675 -8.27 -20.32 -35.81
CA LEU A 675 -8.88 -19.42 -34.83
C LEU A 675 -8.43 -17.97 -35.02
N TYR A 676 -8.06 -17.57 -36.24
CA TYR A 676 -7.73 -16.17 -36.56
C TYR A 676 -8.85 -15.24 -36.06
N PRO A 677 -8.53 -14.12 -35.37
CA PRO A 677 -7.22 -13.48 -35.22
C PRO A 677 -6.28 -14.04 -34.13
N TYR A 678 -6.68 -15.02 -33.32
CA TYR A 678 -5.76 -15.63 -32.35
C TYR A 678 -4.76 -16.54 -33.07
N ARG A 679 -3.50 -16.52 -32.59
CA ARG A 679 -2.58 -17.64 -32.84
C ARG A 679 -2.83 -18.71 -31.78
N ARG A 680 -3.07 -19.94 -32.22
CA ARG A 680 -3.23 -21.10 -31.34
C ARG A 680 -1.90 -21.84 -31.15
N LEU A 681 -1.53 -22.06 -29.90
CA LEU A 681 -0.38 -22.88 -29.49
C LEU A 681 -0.90 -24.07 -28.66
N THR A 682 -0.66 -25.30 -29.10
CA THR A 682 -1.15 -26.50 -28.40
C THR A 682 0.00 -27.33 -27.86
N TYR A 683 0.03 -27.52 -26.54
CA TYR A 683 0.95 -28.43 -25.85
C TYR A 683 0.19 -29.73 -25.55
N ARG A 684 0.66 -30.86 -26.09
CA ARG A 684 0.05 -32.17 -25.83
C ARG A 684 0.93 -33.00 -24.91
N ILE A 685 0.36 -33.46 -23.80
CA ILE A 685 1.01 -34.40 -22.89
C ILE A 685 0.37 -35.78 -23.09
N PRO A 686 1.05 -36.72 -23.76
CA PRO A 686 0.48 -38.01 -24.14
C PRO A 686 -0.13 -38.76 -22.95
N GLY A 687 -1.38 -39.23 -23.10
CA GLY A 687 -2.10 -39.98 -22.07
C GLY A 687 -2.56 -39.17 -20.85
N VAL A 688 -2.34 -37.85 -20.85
CA VAL A 688 -2.62 -36.94 -19.73
C VAL A 688 -3.62 -35.84 -20.12
N GLY A 689 -3.35 -35.09 -21.19
CA GLY A 689 -4.21 -33.97 -21.58
C GLY A 689 -3.52 -32.97 -22.50
N SER A 690 -4.12 -31.81 -22.68
CA SER A 690 -3.59 -30.76 -23.54
C SER A 690 -3.74 -29.36 -22.94
N ILE A 691 -2.91 -28.43 -23.40
CA ILE A 691 -2.97 -27.03 -23.03
C ILE A 691 -3.00 -26.22 -24.32
N MET A 692 -4.07 -25.47 -24.51
CA MET A 692 -4.25 -24.55 -25.63
C MET A 692 -4.00 -23.13 -25.16
N HIS A 693 -3.01 -22.46 -25.73
CA HIS A 693 -2.70 -21.05 -25.50
C HIS A 693 -3.06 -20.25 -26.74
N LEU A 694 -4.09 -19.41 -26.62
CA LEU A 694 -4.54 -18.49 -27.64
C LEU A 694 -3.85 -17.15 -27.40
N VAL A 695 -2.90 -16.82 -28.28
CA VAL A 695 -2.09 -15.61 -28.19
C VAL A 695 -2.84 -14.46 -28.84
N ALA A 696 -3.10 -13.41 -28.06
CA ALA A 696 -3.80 -12.23 -28.53
C ALA A 696 -2.88 -11.27 -29.28
N ASN A 697 -3.46 -10.52 -30.21
CA ASN A 697 -2.80 -9.47 -30.98
C ASN A 697 -3.52 -8.12 -30.77
N ARG A 698 -3.03 -7.08 -31.44
CA ARG A 698 -3.63 -5.74 -31.41
C ARG A 698 -5.11 -5.77 -31.80
N GLU A 699 -5.47 -6.51 -32.85
CA GLU A 699 -6.84 -6.59 -33.34
C GLU A 699 -7.79 -7.09 -32.26
N ILE A 700 -7.39 -8.11 -31.50
CA ILE A 700 -8.18 -8.64 -30.37
C ILE A 700 -8.24 -7.62 -29.24
N ASN A 701 -7.08 -7.09 -28.84
CA ASN A 701 -6.94 -6.25 -27.65
C ASN A 701 -7.70 -4.93 -27.73
N THR A 702 -7.64 -4.25 -28.89
CA THR A 702 -8.19 -2.90 -29.09
C THR A 702 -9.66 -2.89 -29.54
N ARG A 703 -10.31 -4.06 -29.69
CA ARG A 703 -11.73 -4.13 -30.07
C ARG A 703 -12.61 -3.46 -29.01
N CYS A 704 -13.79 -3.01 -29.44
CA CYS A 704 -14.84 -2.60 -28.51
C CYS A 704 -15.09 -3.75 -27.52
N HIS A 705 -15.11 -3.44 -26.21
CA HIS A 705 -15.23 -4.43 -25.14
C HIS A 705 -14.11 -5.50 -25.14
N GLY A 706 -12.98 -5.17 -25.76
CA GLY A 706 -11.76 -5.97 -25.82
C GLY A 706 -10.97 -5.99 -24.51
N PRO A 707 -9.90 -6.79 -24.44
CA PRO A 707 -8.96 -6.82 -23.31
C PRO A 707 -8.51 -5.47 -22.78
N ASP A 708 -8.25 -4.47 -23.64
CA ASP A 708 -7.78 -3.14 -23.22
C ASP A 708 -8.84 -2.44 -22.34
N GLU A 709 -10.10 -2.45 -22.79
CA GLU A 709 -11.23 -1.87 -22.09
C GLU A 709 -11.57 -2.65 -20.81
N LEU A 710 -11.55 -3.99 -20.88
CA LEU A 710 -11.76 -4.87 -19.73
C LEU A 710 -10.74 -4.59 -18.62
N PHE A 711 -9.47 -4.40 -18.97
CA PHE A 711 -8.44 -4.06 -17.99
C PHE A 711 -8.69 -2.72 -17.30
N GLY A 712 -9.20 -1.73 -18.03
CA GLY A 712 -9.63 -0.45 -17.44
C GLY A 712 -10.83 -0.63 -16.51
N GLN A 713 -11.87 -1.32 -16.97
CA GLN A 713 -13.12 -1.53 -16.22
C GLN A 713 -12.91 -2.30 -14.91
N LEU A 714 -12.11 -3.38 -14.93
CA LEU A 714 -11.82 -4.16 -13.71
C LEU A 714 -11.14 -3.34 -12.61
N GLN A 715 -10.52 -2.20 -12.93
CA GLN A 715 -9.93 -1.33 -11.92
C GLN A 715 -10.94 -0.37 -11.31
N CYS A 716 -12.01 -0.02 -12.04
CA CYS A 716 -13.01 0.96 -11.61
C CYS A 716 -14.19 0.32 -10.85
N GLU A 717 -14.52 -0.93 -11.16
CA GLU A 717 -15.70 -1.61 -10.65
C GLU A 717 -15.52 -2.18 -9.22
N GLU A 718 -16.62 -2.26 -8.45
CA GLU A 718 -16.62 -2.92 -7.15
C GLU A 718 -16.71 -4.45 -7.28
N LEU A 719 -15.59 -5.07 -7.59
CA LEU A 719 -15.50 -6.52 -7.79
C LEU A 719 -15.69 -7.32 -6.49
N GLY A 720 -15.36 -6.74 -5.34
CA GLY A 720 -15.34 -7.45 -4.06
C GLY A 720 -14.08 -8.30 -3.84
N LEU A 721 -12.98 -7.95 -4.52
CA LEU A 721 -11.66 -8.57 -4.33
C LEU A 721 -11.16 -8.46 -2.87
N ARG A 722 -10.80 -9.60 -2.27
CA ARG A 722 -10.32 -9.69 -0.88
C ARG A 722 -9.20 -10.72 -0.73
N ARG A 723 -8.37 -10.55 0.30
CA ARG A 723 -7.41 -11.55 0.78
C ARG A 723 -8.08 -12.42 1.83
N TYR A 724 -8.12 -13.72 1.58
CA TYR A 724 -8.77 -14.70 2.45
C TYR A 724 -7.76 -15.44 3.35
N PRO A 725 -8.17 -15.88 4.55
CA PRO A 725 -7.34 -16.73 5.40
C PRO A 725 -7.01 -18.09 4.76
N LEU A 726 -5.75 -18.48 4.80
CA LEU A 726 -5.29 -19.81 4.36
C LEU A 726 -5.85 -20.90 5.29
N GLN A 727 -6.59 -21.87 4.75
CA GLN A 727 -7.18 -22.95 5.55
C GLN A 727 -6.11 -23.86 6.17
N GLN A 728 -5.06 -24.17 5.40
CA GLN A 728 -3.96 -25.05 5.82
C GLN A 728 -2.72 -24.28 6.29
N SER A 729 -2.90 -23.09 6.87
CA SER A 729 -1.80 -22.37 7.48
C SER A 729 -1.42 -22.97 8.83
N VAL A 730 -0.11 -23.09 9.08
CA VAL A 730 0.42 -23.44 10.40
C VAL A 730 0.03 -22.39 11.47
N VAL A 731 -0.25 -21.16 11.05
CA VAL A 731 -0.69 -20.07 11.93
C VAL A 731 -2.04 -19.54 11.46
N ALA A 732 -3.06 -19.78 12.27
CA ALA A 732 -4.42 -19.31 12.02
C ALA A 732 -4.45 -17.79 11.75
N GLY A 733 -5.27 -17.37 10.78
CA GLY A 733 -5.41 -15.97 10.36
C GLY A 733 -4.35 -15.47 9.38
N THR A 734 -3.45 -16.34 8.89
CA THR A 734 -2.52 -15.96 7.81
C THR A 734 -3.29 -15.82 6.51
N LEU A 735 -3.15 -14.68 5.84
CA LEU A 735 -3.88 -14.36 4.62
C LEU A 735 -3.14 -14.84 3.36
N THR A 736 -3.91 -15.08 2.30
CA THR A 736 -3.41 -15.23 0.92
C THR A 736 -2.54 -14.05 0.49
N ALA A 737 -1.66 -14.25 -0.48
CA ALA A 737 -0.82 -13.16 -1.01
C ALA A 737 -1.61 -12.29 -2.01
N HIS A 738 -2.35 -12.91 -2.92
CA HIS A 738 -3.17 -12.26 -3.94
C HIS A 738 -4.56 -11.92 -3.40
N PHE A 739 -5.26 -11.02 -4.09
CA PHE A 739 -6.68 -10.78 -3.85
C PHE A 739 -7.50 -11.70 -4.76
N ALA A 740 -8.61 -12.21 -4.23
CA ALA A 740 -9.49 -13.10 -4.95
C ALA A 740 -10.96 -12.68 -4.78
N VAL A 741 -11.79 -13.05 -5.73
CA VAL A 741 -13.25 -13.11 -5.60
C VAL A 741 -13.77 -14.21 -6.50
N ASN A 742 -14.78 -14.95 -6.03
CA ASN A 742 -15.41 -16.02 -6.78
C ASN A 742 -16.82 -15.61 -7.19
N TYR A 743 -17.19 -15.90 -8.43
CA TYR A 743 -18.55 -15.78 -8.96
C TYR A 743 -19.04 -17.15 -9.41
N GLY A 744 -20.32 -17.43 -9.19
CA GLY A 744 -20.94 -18.68 -9.61
C GLY A 744 -20.93 -19.75 -8.52
N MET A 745 -20.73 -21.01 -8.95
CA MET A 745 -20.63 -22.16 -8.04
C MET A 745 -19.50 -21.97 -7.02
N PRO A 746 -19.70 -22.37 -5.75
CA PRO A 746 -18.66 -22.29 -4.75
C PRO A 746 -17.51 -23.24 -5.10
N TYR A 747 -16.33 -22.68 -5.29
CA TYR A 747 -15.12 -23.45 -5.51
C TYR A 747 -14.31 -23.58 -4.21
N LYS A 748 -14.06 -24.82 -3.79
CA LYS A 748 -13.31 -25.14 -2.56
C LYS A 748 -11.83 -25.32 -2.85
N TYR A 749 -11.15 -24.25 -3.23
CA TYR A 749 -9.69 -24.28 -3.27
C TYR A 749 -9.08 -24.39 -1.85
N VAL A 750 -7.74 -24.47 -1.76
CA VAL A 750 -6.91 -24.34 -0.53
C VAL A 750 -7.36 -23.18 0.40
N VAL A 751 -8.21 -22.29 -0.11
CA VAL A 751 -8.84 -21.18 0.57
C VAL A 751 -10.33 -21.15 0.21
N SER A 752 -11.22 -21.13 1.21
CA SER A 752 -12.65 -20.87 0.97
C SER A 752 -12.84 -19.40 0.64
N VAL A 753 -13.20 -19.12 -0.61
CA VAL A 753 -13.56 -17.81 -1.11
C VAL A 753 -15.09 -17.74 -1.12
N ALA A 754 -15.67 -16.74 -0.44
CA ALA A 754 -17.11 -16.53 -0.50
C ALA A 754 -17.52 -16.27 -1.95
N SER A 755 -18.50 -17.04 -2.46
CA SER A 755 -18.97 -16.95 -3.84
C SER A 755 -20.15 -15.99 -3.96
N LYS A 756 -20.05 -15.06 -4.91
CA LYS A 756 -21.14 -14.20 -5.38
C LYS A 756 -21.95 -14.91 -6.47
N SER A 757 -23.22 -14.55 -6.62
CA SER A 757 -24.03 -15.05 -7.74
C SER A 757 -23.58 -14.41 -9.07
N PHE A 758 -23.72 -15.11 -10.20
CA PHE A 758 -23.54 -14.47 -11.50
C PHE A 758 -24.54 -13.34 -11.76
N ASN A 759 -25.70 -13.35 -11.09
CA ASN A 759 -26.66 -12.22 -11.15
C ASN A 759 -26.13 -10.94 -10.47
N GLU A 760 -25.10 -11.06 -9.62
CA GLU A 760 -24.41 -9.94 -8.96
C GLU A 760 -23.13 -9.54 -9.71
N ALA A 761 -22.81 -10.22 -10.81
CA ALA A 761 -21.60 -9.95 -11.58
C ALA A 761 -21.76 -8.67 -12.42
N CYS A 762 -20.74 -7.81 -12.38
CA CYS A 762 -20.67 -6.65 -13.25
C CYS A 762 -20.36 -7.05 -14.70
N SER A 763 -20.62 -6.15 -15.65
CA SER A 763 -20.44 -6.41 -17.08
C SER A 763 -19.04 -6.92 -17.48
N PRO A 764 -17.91 -6.49 -16.88
CA PRO A 764 -16.60 -7.02 -17.25
C PRO A 764 -16.43 -8.50 -16.90
N ILE A 765 -17.07 -8.97 -15.82
CA ILE A 765 -17.05 -10.36 -15.38
C ILE A 765 -17.82 -11.23 -16.37
N LEU A 766 -19.01 -10.81 -16.79
CA LEU A 766 -19.83 -11.55 -17.75
C LEU A 766 -19.19 -11.59 -19.13
N ARG A 767 -18.57 -10.49 -19.59
CA ARG A 767 -17.78 -10.46 -20.84
C ARG A 767 -16.58 -11.40 -20.80
N ALA A 768 -15.85 -11.43 -19.69
CA ALA A 768 -14.75 -12.37 -19.52
C ALA A 768 -15.26 -13.83 -19.53
N MET A 769 -16.40 -14.08 -18.89
CA MET A 769 -17.04 -15.39 -18.87
C MET A 769 -17.44 -15.87 -20.27
N GLY A 770 -18.02 -14.99 -21.11
CA GLY A 770 -18.32 -15.31 -22.52
C GLY A 770 -17.08 -15.72 -23.31
N ARG A 771 -15.98 -14.97 -23.18
CA ARG A 771 -14.68 -15.28 -23.81
C ARG A 771 -14.11 -16.63 -23.36
N LEU A 772 -14.18 -16.89 -22.06
CA LEU A 772 -13.67 -18.13 -21.46
C LEU A 772 -14.52 -19.34 -21.81
N THR A 773 -15.83 -19.16 -21.93
CA THR A 773 -16.78 -20.18 -22.40
C THR A 773 -16.46 -20.57 -23.84
N TRP A 774 -16.30 -19.58 -24.73
CA TRP A 774 -15.87 -19.81 -26.12
C TRP A 774 -14.53 -20.53 -26.20
N ALA A 775 -13.51 -20.07 -25.47
CA ALA A 775 -12.17 -20.68 -25.49
C ALA A 775 -12.22 -22.15 -25.00
N SER A 776 -12.99 -22.40 -23.95
CA SER A 776 -13.23 -23.76 -23.43
C SER A 776 -13.89 -24.64 -24.47
N GLN A 777 -14.89 -24.13 -25.18
CA GLN A 777 -15.56 -24.85 -26.26
C GLN A 777 -14.56 -25.22 -27.38
N GLN A 778 -13.70 -24.29 -27.80
CA GLN A 778 -12.69 -24.56 -28.83
C GLN A 778 -11.69 -25.65 -28.41
N ALA A 779 -11.26 -25.64 -27.15
CA ALA A 779 -10.34 -26.66 -26.62
C ALA A 779 -10.99 -28.05 -26.55
N VAL A 780 -12.24 -28.11 -26.10
CA VAL A 780 -13.00 -29.37 -25.97
C VAL A 780 -13.34 -29.94 -27.35
N LEU A 781 -13.76 -29.11 -28.30
CA LEU A 781 -13.99 -29.51 -29.69
C LEU A 781 -12.72 -30.08 -30.33
N ALA A 782 -11.56 -29.46 -30.07
CA ALA A 782 -10.28 -29.96 -30.56
C ALA A 782 -9.84 -31.30 -29.93
N ALA A 783 -10.41 -31.66 -28.77
CA ALA A 783 -10.20 -32.95 -28.11
C ALA A 783 -11.24 -34.01 -28.53
N GLY A 784 -12.35 -33.62 -29.16
CA GLY A 784 -13.44 -34.52 -29.52
C GLY A 784 -14.28 -34.96 -28.32
N GLU A 785 -14.32 -34.15 -27.26
CA GLU A 785 -15.06 -34.45 -26.02
C GLU A 785 -16.35 -33.62 -25.90
N THR A 786 -17.20 -33.96 -24.92
CA THR A 786 -18.44 -33.23 -24.63
C THR A 786 -18.14 -31.91 -23.94
N PHE A 787 -18.64 -30.81 -24.48
CA PHE A 787 -18.49 -29.49 -23.88
C PHE A 787 -19.38 -29.34 -22.65
N LEU A 788 -18.76 -28.99 -21.53
CA LEU A 788 -19.42 -28.58 -20.29
C LEU A 788 -19.16 -27.08 -20.09
N PRO A 789 -20.21 -26.23 -20.15
CA PRO A 789 -20.04 -24.79 -19.99
C PRO A 789 -19.59 -24.48 -18.56
N PRO A 790 -18.56 -23.64 -18.36
CA PRO A 790 -18.13 -23.30 -17.01
C PRO A 790 -19.25 -22.61 -16.24
N ASN A 791 -19.32 -22.86 -14.93
CA ASN A 791 -20.33 -22.37 -14.00
C ASN A 791 -19.71 -21.71 -12.75
N GLU A 792 -18.41 -21.45 -12.79
CA GLU A 792 -17.63 -20.71 -11.81
C GLU A 792 -16.62 -19.83 -12.54
N LEU A 793 -16.35 -18.65 -11.96
CA LEU A 793 -15.28 -17.77 -12.34
C LEU A 793 -14.54 -17.23 -11.11
N LEU A 794 -13.27 -17.61 -10.97
CA LEU A 794 -12.36 -17.05 -9.99
C LEU A 794 -11.58 -15.88 -10.61
N LEU A 795 -11.74 -14.68 -10.07
CA LEU A 795 -10.92 -13.53 -10.41
C LEU A 795 -9.81 -13.35 -9.37
N LEU A 796 -8.57 -13.28 -9.85
CA LEU A 796 -7.38 -12.98 -9.06
C LEU A 796 -6.80 -11.62 -9.45
N GLY A 797 -6.61 -10.74 -8.46
CA GLY A 797 -5.93 -9.47 -8.59
C GLY A 797 -4.51 -9.53 -8.03
N TYR A 798 -3.53 -9.21 -8.87
CA TYR A 798 -2.11 -9.18 -8.51
C TYR A 798 -1.58 -7.77 -8.64
N LEU A 799 -0.85 -7.35 -7.62
CA LEU A 799 -0.15 -6.08 -7.57
C LEU A 799 1.37 -6.33 -7.77
N GLU A 800 2.24 -5.34 -7.57
CA GLU A 800 3.70 -5.44 -7.72
C GLU A 800 4.40 -6.46 -6.79
N ASP A 801 5.18 -7.38 -7.34
CA ASP A 801 5.88 -8.52 -6.67
C ASP A 801 4.97 -9.69 -6.23
N MET A 802 3.68 -9.71 -6.62
CA MET A 802 2.70 -10.67 -6.07
C MET A 802 2.83 -11.95 -6.86
N LYS A 803 2.88 -13.12 -6.23
CA LYS A 803 3.04 -14.38 -6.96
C LYS A 803 2.31 -15.53 -6.32
N ILE A 804 1.96 -16.50 -7.14
CA ILE A 804 1.48 -17.81 -6.68
C ILE A 804 2.55 -18.83 -7.03
N GLY A 805 2.92 -19.63 -6.02
CA GLY A 805 3.86 -20.73 -6.19
C GLY A 805 3.27 -21.86 -7.04
N TYR A 806 3.93 -23.01 -7.00
CA TYR A 806 3.35 -24.21 -7.60
C TYR A 806 2.06 -24.61 -6.88
N HIS A 807 1.02 -24.82 -7.68
CA HIS A 807 -0.32 -25.16 -7.23
C HIS A 807 -1.05 -25.94 -8.34
N ASP A 808 -2.17 -26.58 -8.01
CA ASP A 808 -2.93 -27.38 -8.96
C ASP A 808 -4.42 -27.27 -8.72
N ASP A 809 -5.21 -27.51 -9.77
CA ASP A 809 -6.68 -27.55 -9.74
C ASP A 809 -7.19 -29.01 -9.82
N GLY A 810 -6.46 -29.97 -9.24
CA GLY A 810 -6.75 -31.40 -9.36
C GLY A 810 -7.84 -31.94 -8.42
N GLU A 811 -8.83 -31.11 -8.07
CA GLU A 811 -9.92 -31.49 -7.16
C GLU A 811 -10.94 -32.40 -7.84
N SER A 812 -11.51 -33.35 -7.08
CA SER A 812 -12.50 -34.29 -7.61
C SER A 812 -13.83 -33.63 -8.03
N SER A 813 -14.13 -32.47 -7.44
CA SER A 813 -15.30 -31.63 -7.72
C SER A 813 -15.22 -30.88 -9.05
N LEU A 814 -14.06 -30.86 -9.71
CA LEU A 814 -13.83 -30.11 -10.93
C LEU A 814 -14.06 -30.96 -12.19
N GLY A 815 -14.57 -30.29 -13.23
CA GLY A 815 -14.58 -30.79 -14.60
C GLY A 815 -13.19 -30.78 -15.23
N PRO A 816 -13.06 -31.36 -16.43
CA PRO A 816 -11.75 -31.55 -17.08
C PRO A 816 -11.14 -30.27 -17.66
N THR A 817 -11.93 -29.20 -17.83
CA THR A 817 -11.53 -27.99 -18.55
C THR A 817 -11.42 -26.80 -17.61
N ILE A 818 -10.29 -26.10 -17.70
CA ILE A 818 -10.01 -24.86 -16.98
C ILE A 818 -9.52 -23.85 -17.98
N ALA A 819 -10.20 -22.70 -18.09
CA ALA A 819 -9.81 -21.62 -18.97
C ALA A 819 -9.40 -20.40 -18.16
N THR A 820 -8.34 -19.72 -18.55
CA THR A 820 -7.85 -18.50 -17.89
C THR A 820 -7.61 -17.38 -18.88
N LEU A 821 -8.10 -16.18 -18.58
CA LEU A 821 -7.85 -14.93 -19.29
C LEU A 821 -6.83 -14.11 -18.49
N SER A 822 -5.78 -13.64 -19.16
CA SER A 822 -4.74 -12.81 -18.54
C SER A 822 -4.85 -11.36 -19.00
N LEU A 823 -4.92 -10.42 -18.05
CA LEU A 823 -5.01 -8.97 -18.33
C LEU A 823 -3.93 -8.19 -17.57
N GLY A 824 -3.37 -7.13 -18.17
CA GLY A 824 -2.28 -6.33 -17.60
C GLY A 824 -0.90 -6.90 -17.87
N ALA A 825 -0.01 -6.84 -16.87
CA ALA A 825 1.39 -7.22 -17.01
C ALA A 825 1.59 -8.69 -17.44
N LYS A 826 2.64 -8.93 -18.24
CA LYS A 826 3.02 -10.27 -18.70
C LYS A 826 3.43 -11.19 -17.55
N SER A 827 3.37 -12.49 -17.78
CA SER A 827 3.80 -13.48 -16.81
C SER A 827 4.39 -14.72 -17.46
N THR A 828 5.30 -15.39 -16.75
CA THR A 828 5.79 -16.71 -17.13
C THR A 828 5.02 -17.78 -16.38
N MET A 829 4.33 -18.66 -17.10
CA MET A 829 3.70 -19.85 -16.55
C MET A 829 4.63 -21.06 -16.74
N LEU A 830 4.88 -21.78 -15.66
CA LEU A 830 5.72 -22.99 -15.63
C LEU A 830 4.88 -24.16 -15.18
N ILE A 831 4.99 -25.30 -15.88
CA ILE A 831 4.22 -26.50 -15.58
C ILE A 831 5.18 -27.66 -15.34
N ARG A 832 4.95 -28.41 -14.26
CA ARG A 832 5.78 -29.55 -13.87
C ARG A 832 4.94 -30.68 -13.30
N MET A 833 5.51 -31.88 -13.31
CA MET A 833 4.89 -33.04 -12.67
C MET A 833 4.97 -32.89 -11.15
N LYS A 834 3.89 -33.24 -10.42
CA LYS A 834 3.90 -33.16 -8.95
C LYS A 834 4.94 -34.12 -8.38
N TYR A 835 5.60 -33.72 -7.28
CA TYR A 835 6.65 -34.48 -6.58
C TYR A 835 6.35 -35.98 -6.49
N LYS A 836 5.14 -36.32 -6.04
CA LYS A 836 4.76 -37.70 -5.77
C LYS A 836 4.71 -38.58 -7.02
N TYR A 837 4.30 -38.04 -8.16
CA TYR A 837 4.25 -38.78 -9.43
C TYR A 837 5.62 -38.84 -10.10
N TYR A 838 6.38 -37.75 -10.00
CA TYR A 838 7.76 -37.68 -10.48
C TYR A 838 8.64 -38.75 -9.84
N HIS A 839 8.63 -38.84 -8.50
CA HIS A 839 9.43 -39.84 -7.77
C HIS A 839 8.74 -41.22 -7.64
N GLY A 840 7.41 -41.27 -7.77
CA GLY A 840 6.62 -42.48 -7.52
C GLY A 840 6.35 -42.76 -6.05
N TYR A 841 6.66 -41.83 -5.14
CA TYR A 841 6.39 -41.93 -3.70
C TYR A 841 6.13 -40.54 -3.10
N SER A 842 5.41 -40.48 -1.98
CA SER A 842 5.11 -39.22 -1.27
C SER A 842 6.33 -38.65 -0.54
N LYS A 843 6.30 -37.38 -0.11
CA LYS A 843 7.39 -36.78 0.70
C LYS A 843 7.69 -37.54 2.01
N ALA A 844 6.71 -38.30 2.53
CA ALA A 844 6.87 -39.21 3.66
C ALA A 844 7.40 -40.61 3.26
N ARG A 845 7.92 -40.77 2.03
CA ARG A 845 8.42 -42.02 1.44
C ARG A 845 7.41 -43.18 1.39
N LYS A 846 6.10 -42.86 1.41
CA LYS A 846 5.05 -43.86 1.16
C LYS A 846 4.83 -44.04 -0.35
N LEU A 847 4.80 -45.29 -0.81
CA LEU A 847 4.45 -45.60 -2.20
C LEU A 847 3.03 -45.15 -2.52
N LEU A 848 2.83 -44.77 -3.78
CA LEU A 848 1.50 -44.42 -4.28
C LEU A 848 0.71 -45.67 -4.61
N SER A 849 -0.57 -45.68 -4.20
CA SER A 849 -1.54 -46.71 -4.59
C SER A 849 -1.72 -46.72 -6.10
N GLU A 850 -1.85 -45.55 -6.72
CA GLU A 850 -1.88 -45.39 -8.17
C GLU A 850 -0.54 -44.83 -8.65
N ASP A 851 0.21 -45.67 -9.38
CA ASP A 851 1.47 -45.32 -10.03
C ASP A 851 1.29 -45.26 -11.56
N PRO A 852 1.00 -44.08 -12.13
CA PRO A 852 0.69 -43.93 -13.56
C PRO A 852 1.93 -44.00 -14.47
N VAL A 853 3.16 -43.97 -13.92
CA VAL A 853 4.44 -44.01 -14.67
C VAL A 853 4.44 -43.12 -15.92
N LEU A 854 4.41 -41.81 -15.70
CA LEU A 854 4.32 -40.80 -16.76
C LEU A 854 5.69 -40.54 -17.43
N ILE A 855 5.68 -40.20 -18.72
CA ILE A 855 6.90 -39.81 -19.45
C ILE A 855 7.58 -38.63 -18.71
N GLY A 856 8.89 -38.71 -18.53
CA GLY A 856 9.69 -37.70 -17.84
C GLY A 856 9.74 -37.84 -16.30
N CYS A 857 9.12 -38.87 -15.72
CA CYS A 857 9.29 -39.18 -14.30
C CYS A 857 10.69 -39.78 -13.98
N GLU A 858 11.12 -39.70 -12.72
CA GLU A 858 12.40 -40.26 -12.30
C GLU A 858 12.39 -41.79 -12.49
N ASN A 859 13.46 -42.32 -13.10
CA ASN A 859 13.60 -43.74 -13.45
C ASN A 859 12.49 -44.27 -14.37
N TYR A 860 11.97 -43.45 -15.27
CA TYR A 860 10.86 -43.79 -16.18
C TYR A 860 11.00 -45.17 -16.85
N ALA A 861 12.13 -45.45 -17.52
CA ALA A 861 12.32 -46.71 -18.24
C ALA A 861 12.17 -47.95 -17.34
N LYS A 862 12.82 -47.93 -16.17
CA LYS A 862 12.77 -49.03 -15.20
C LYS A 862 11.36 -49.18 -14.59
N ARG A 863 10.71 -48.08 -14.24
CA ARG A 863 9.35 -48.10 -13.68
C ARG A 863 8.34 -48.59 -14.72
N ARG A 864 8.52 -48.23 -15.99
CA ARG A 864 7.67 -48.69 -17.09
C ARG A 864 7.81 -50.19 -17.30
N GLU A 865 9.03 -50.70 -17.34
CA GLU A 865 9.29 -52.15 -17.45
C GLU A 865 8.66 -52.94 -16.29
N LEU A 866 8.81 -52.44 -15.06
CA LEU A 866 8.16 -53.04 -13.88
C LEU A 866 6.63 -53.00 -14.01
N LYS A 867 6.07 -51.90 -14.51
CA LYS A 867 4.62 -51.76 -14.71
C LYS A 867 4.10 -52.71 -15.78
N GLU A 868 4.83 -52.89 -16.87
CA GLU A 868 4.52 -53.85 -17.94
C GLU A 868 4.56 -55.29 -17.40
N LYS A 869 5.55 -55.65 -16.56
CA LYS A 869 5.59 -56.97 -15.90
C LYS A 869 4.37 -57.25 -15.02
N VAL A 870 3.86 -56.24 -14.30
CA VAL A 870 2.61 -56.37 -13.50
C VAL A 870 1.40 -56.53 -14.41
N LEU A 871 1.30 -55.73 -15.47
CA LEU A 871 0.17 -55.78 -16.41
C LEU A 871 0.13 -57.11 -17.18
N ASP A 872 1.30 -57.66 -17.52
CA ASP A 872 1.46 -58.97 -18.16
C ASP A 872 1.30 -60.15 -17.18
N GLY A 873 1.09 -59.89 -15.88
CA GLY A 873 0.93 -60.92 -14.83
C GLY A 873 2.19 -61.69 -14.48
N ARG A 874 3.38 -61.20 -14.87
CA ARG A 874 4.68 -61.84 -14.58
C ARG A 874 5.15 -61.65 -13.15
N ILE A 875 4.68 -60.59 -12.49
CA ILE A 875 4.93 -60.27 -11.08
C ILE A 875 3.62 -59.77 -10.46
N ASP A 876 3.41 -60.01 -9.18
CA ASP A 876 2.21 -59.54 -8.48
C ASP A 876 2.37 -58.10 -7.93
N ARG A 877 1.33 -57.59 -7.27
CA ARG A 877 1.32 -56.23 -6.71
C ARG A 877 2.30 -56.07 -5.55
N GLU A 878 2.49 -57.11 -4.74
CA GLU A 878 3.38 -57.08 -3.58
C GLU A 878 4.83 -57.04 -4.04
N GLU A 879 5.19 -57.90 -5.00
CA GLU A 879 6.49 -57.95 -5.65
C GLU A 879 6.80 -56.63 -6.39
N TYR A 880 5.82 -56.03 -7.07
CA TYR A 880 5.97 -54.70 -7.67
C TYR A 880 6.33 -53.61 -6.66
N ASP A 881 5.63 -53.58 -5.52
CA ASP A 881 5.87 -52.58 -4.48
C ASP A 881 7.19 -52.83 -3.75
N GLU A 882 7.61 -54.09 -3.58
CA GLU A 882 8.93 -54.45 -3.03
C GLU A 882 10.06 -53.94 -3.93
N LEU A 883 10.01 -54.24 -5.24
CA LEU A 883 11.00 -53.79 -6.23
C LEU A 883 11.07 -52.26 -6.34
N ARG A 884 9.95 -51.56 -6.10
CA ARG A 884 9.94 -50.09 -5.97
C ARG A 884 10.61 -49.61 -4.69
N ARG A 885 10.38 -50.27 -3.54
CA ARG A 885 11.03 -49.91 -2.26
C ARG A 885 12.54 -50.08 -2.31
N GLU A 886 13.03 -51.16 -2.92
CA GLU A 886 14.47 -51.41 -3.07
C GLU A 886 15.18 -50.27 -3.84
N GLY A 887 14.54 -49.75 -4.89
CA GLY A 887 15.03 -48.61 -5.64
C GLY A 887 15.03 -47.29 -4.86
N VAL A 888 14.09 -47.11 -3.93
CA VAL A 888 13.93 -45.89 -3.13
C VAL A 888 14.87 -45.86 -1.91
N MET A 889 15.13 -47.00 -1.28
CA MET A 889 15.87 -47.09 -0.01
C MET A 889 17.39 -47.18 -0.16
N ARG A 890 17.92 -47.39 -1.37
CA ARG A 890 19.37 -47.58 -1.60
C ARG A 890 20.22 -46.29 -1.60
N LYS A 891 19.63 -45.09 -1.52
CA LYS A 891 20.37 -43.83 -1.31
C LYS A 891 20.68 -43.62 0.18
N GLY A 892 21.69 -44.36 0.67
CA GLY A 892 22.27 -44.23 2.00
C GLY A 892 23.21 -43.03 2.15
N GLY A 893 22.71 -41.81 1.94
CA GLY A 893 23.42 -40.56 2.24
C GLY A 893 22.47 -39.61 2.95
N SER A 894 22.96 -38.90 3.96
CA SER A 894 22.34 -37.83 4.78
C SER A 894 20.96 -37.30 4.35
N ALA A 895 20.08 -37.05 5.33
CA ALA A 895 18.68 -36.58 5.25
C ALA A 895 18.34 -35.32 4.39
N GLY A 896 18.86 -35.19 3.17
CA GLY A 896 18.52 -34.17 2.17
C GLY A 896 17.73 -34.78 1.02
N GLY A 897 16.50 -34.29 0.81
CA GLY A 897 15.51 -34.84 -0.11
C GLY A 897 15.89 -34.79 -1.59
N GLY A 898 15.27 -35.68 -2.38
CA GLY A 898 15.25 -35.54 -3.83
C GLY A 898 14.65 -34.18 -4.22
N GLY A 899 15.27 -33.50 -5.19
CA GLY A 899 14.80 -32.21 -5.69
C GLY A 899 13.42 -32.33 -6.36
N GLU A 900 12.68 -31.22 -6.40
CA GLU A 900 11.40 -31.14 -7.11
C GLU A 900 11.58 -31.44 -8.62
N ALA A 901 10.48 -31.84 -9.30
CA ALA A 901 10.52 -32.06 -10.75
C ALA A 901 10.92 -30.77 -11.50
N THR A 902 11.70 -30.93 -12.57
CA THR A 902 12.04 -29.81 -13.45
C THR A 902 10.80 -29.44 -14.28
N PRO A 903 10.52 -28.14 -14.53
CA PRO A 903 9.40 -27.74 -15.37
C PRO A 903 9.58 -28.24 -16.80
N CYS A 904 8.50 -28.78 -17.38
CA CYS A 904 8.50 -29.37 -18.72
C CYS A 904 7.89 -28.43 -19.77
N ILE A 905 7.04 -27.48 -19.35
CA ILE A 905 6.47 -26.45 -20.20
C ILE A 905 6.77 -25.10 -19.57
N LYS A 906 7.20 -24.16 -20.40
CA LYS A 906 7.35 -22.75 -20.08
C LYS A 906 6.63 -21.96 -21.16
N MET A 907 5.67 -21.13 -20.76
CA MET A 907 4.96 -20.23 -21.67
C MET A 907 4.91 -18.82 -21.09
N GLU A 908 4.93 -17.84 -21.99
CA GLU A 908 4.69 -16.44 -21.64
C GLU A 908 3.23 -16.13 -21.90
N VAL A 909 2.52 -15.68 -20.86
CA VAL A 909 1.11 -15.32 -20.93
C VAL A 909 1.00 -13.80 -20.86
N ASN A 910 0.55 -13.20 -21.96
CA ASN A 910 0.49 -11.77 -22.18
C ASN A 910 -0.92 -11.19 -21.95
N HIS A 911 -1.05 -9.88 -22.10
CA HIS A 911 -2.35 -9.21 -22.06
C HIS A 911 -3.26 -9.64 -23.21
N GLY A 912 -4.46 -10.10 -22.84
CA GLY A 912 -5.48 -10.60 -23.76
C GLY A 912 -5.37 -12.09 -24.05
N ASP A 913 -4.28 -12.75 -23.63
CA ASP A 913 -4.09 -14.17 -23.88
C ASP A 913 -5.10 -15.03 -23.09
N LEU A 914 -5.55 -16.10 -23.74
CA LEU A 914 -6.38 -17.14 -23.13
C LEU A 914 -5.58 -18.45 -23.04
N VAL A 915 -5.61 -19.11 -21.88
CA VAL A 915 -4.96 -20.40 -21.67
C VAL A 915 -6.02 -21.40 -21.20
N VAL A 916 -6.20 -22.48 -21.95
CA VAL A 916 -7.15 -23.54 -21.64
C VAL A 916 -6.40 -24.84 -21.36
N MET A 917 -6.50 -25.34 -20.14
CA MET A 917 -5.98 -26.64 -19.72
C MET A 917 -7.12 -27.64 -19.75
N HIS A 918 -7.00 -28.68 -20.57
CA HIS A 918 -8.05 -29.69 -20.75
C HIS A 918 -7.54 -31.11 -20.51
N GLY A 919 -8.24 -31.83 -19.63
CA GLY A 919 -8.01 -33.21 -19.23
C GLY A 919 -7.88 -33.36 -17.71
N GLU A 920 -8.71 -34.21 -17.09
CA GLU A 920 -8.70 -34.42 -15.62
C GLU A 920 -7.33 -34.91 -15.11
N ARG A 921 -6.65 -35.76 -15.89
CA ARG A 921 -5.31 -36.27 -15.54
C ARG A 921 -4.24 -35.19 -15.53
N LEU A 922 -4.39 -34.14 -16.35
CA LEU A 922 -3.47 -33.01 -16.36
C LEU A 922 -3.47 -32.32 -14.98
N GLN A 923 -4.66 -31.95 -14.51
CA GLN A 923 -4.84 -31.30 -13.21
C GLN A 923 -4.44 -32.21 -12.03
N ARG A 924 -4.71 -33.52 -12.18
CA ARG A 924 -4.36 -34.51 -11.16
C ARG A 924 -2.85 -34.70 -11.01
N PHE A 925 -2.10 -34.77 -12.11
CA PHE A 925 -0.70 -35.19 -12.12
C PHE A 925 0.31 -34.05 -12.21
N PHE A 926 -0.08 -32.90 -12.76
CA PHE A 926 0.78 -31.74 -12.94
C PHE A 926 0.34 -30.58 -12.04
N GLU A 927 1.30 -29.74 -11.71
CA GLU A 927 1.10 -28.49 -10.98
C GLU A 927 1.77 -27.36 -11.78
N HIS A 928 1.29 -26.15 -11.60
CA HIS A 928 1.76 -24.99 -12.32
C HIS A 928 2.05 -23.82 -11.38
N SER A 929 2.94 -22.94 -11.81
CA SER A 929 3.25 -21.68 -11.13
C SER A 929 3.20 -20.54 -12.11
N VAL A 930 2.80 -19.37 -11.66
CA VAL A 930 2.74 -18.17 -12.49
C VAL A 930 3.61 -17.10 -11.85
N ILE A 931 4.62 -16.66 -12.62
CA ILE A 931 5.61 -15.67 -12.21
C ILE A 931 5.33 -14.38 -13.00
N PRO A 932 4.64 -13.40 -12.42
CA PRO A 932 4.31 -12.16 -13.11
C PRO A 932 5.46 -11.16 -13.12
N ASP A 933 5.41 -10.23 -14.07
CA ASP A 933 6.42 -9.18 -14.28
C ASP A 933 6.33 -8.02 -13.28
N LYS A 934 6.10 -8.35 -12.01
CA LYS A 934 6.07 -7.41 -10.86
C LYS A 934 5.23 -6.14 -11.07
N LYS A 935 4.20 -6.17 -11.91
CA LYS A 935 3.27 -5.05 -12.15
C LYS A 935 1.81 -5.52 -12.01
N LEU A 936 0.87 -4.57 -12.01
CA LEU A 936 -0.56 -4.86 -11.89
C LEU A 936 -1.04 -5.81 -13.00
N ARG A 937 -1.76 -6.86 -12.62
CA ARG A 937 -2.43 -7.77 -13.54
C ARG A 937 -3.64 -8.44 -12.90
N PHE A 938 -4.53 -8.93 -13.75
CA PHE A 938 -5.65 -9.76 -13.37
C PHE A 938 -5.57 -11.12 -14.08
N ALA A 939 -6.00 -12.17 -13.40
CA ALA A 939 -6.24 -13.48 -14.00
C ALA A 939 -7.67 -13.90 -13.70
N LEU A 940 -8.45 -14.19 -14.73
CA LEU A 940 -9.83 -14.66 -14.61
C LEU A 940 -9.88 -16.10 -15.05
N THR A 941 -10.14 -17.02 -14.12
CA THR A 941 -10.14 -18.45 -14.36
C THR A 941 -11.54 -19.00 -14.25
N ALA A 942 -12.06 -19.57 -15.33
CA ALA A 942 -13.37 -20.21 -15.39
C ALA A 942 -13.23 -21.73 -15.30
N ARG A 943 -14.12 -22.35 -14.53
CA ARG A 943 -14.17 -23.80 -14.33
C ARG A 943 -15.59 -24.31 -14.39
N TYR A 944 -15.71 -25.61 -14.65
CA TYR A 944 -16.95 -26.35 -14.41
C TYR A 944 -16.85 -27.06 -13.06
N ILE A 945 -17.70 -26.69 -12.11
CA ILE A 945 -17.90 -27.38 -10.85
C ILE A 945 -19.03 -28.39 -11.02
N LYS A 946 -18.76 -29.65 -10.66
CA LYS A 946 -19.74 -30.74 -10.71
C LYS A 946 -20.88 -30.48 -9.71
N PRO A 947 -22.14 -30.31 -10.15
CA PRO A 947 -23.26 -29.98 -9.28
C PRO A 947 -23.45 -30.98 -8.11
N GLU A 948 -23.18 -32.27 -8.34
CA GLU A 948 -23.26 -33.33 -7.34
C GLU A 948 -22.26 -33.20 -6.18
N CYS A 949 -21.26 -32.32 -6.31
CA CYS A 949 -20.26 -32.05 -5.27
C CYS A 949 -20.62 -30.83 -4.40
N VAL A 950 -21.74 -30.16 -4.66
CA VAL A 950 -22.22 -28.99 -3.91
C VAL A 950 -23.38 -29.43 -3.01
N GLU A 951 -23.18 -29.36 -1.69
CA GLU A 951 -24.15 -29.86 -0.70
C GLU A 951 -25.36 -28.92 -0.51
N ASP A 952 -25.20 -27.62 -0.74
CA ASP A 952 -26.24 -26.61 -0.54
C ASP A 952 -26.88 -26.20 -1.87
N VAL A 953 -28.18 -26.48 -2.00
CA VAL A 953 -28.98 -26.14 -3.19
C VAL A 953 -29.00 -24.64 -3.46
N GLY A 954 -28.98 -23.80 -2.43
CA GLY A 954 -28.95 -22.33 -2.59
C GLY A 954 -27.63 -21.84 -3.20
N GLU A 955 -26.52 -22.53 -2.92
CA GLU A 955 -25.23 -22.24 -3.55
C GLU A 955 -25.18 -22.73 -5.01
N MET A 956 -25.96 -23.74 -5.37
CA MET A 956 -26.04 -24.24 -6.76
C MET A 956 -26.65 -23.20 -7.71
N GLU A 957 -27.68 -22.48 -7.26
CA GLU A 957 -28.35 -21.44 -8.06
C GLU A 957 -27.41 -20.27 -8.41
N LYS A 958 -26.36 -20.03 -7.62
CA LYS A 958 -25.37 -18.99 -7.92
C LYS A 958 -24.64 -19.24 -9.24
N GLY A 959 -24.43 -20.51 -9.58
CA GLY A 959 -23.76 -20.96 -10.80
C GLY A 959 -24.65 -20.94 -12.04
N ARG A 960 -25.95 -20.65 -11.90
CA ARG A 960 -26.86 -20.55 -13.02
C ARG A 960 -26.51 -19.31 -13.84
N LEU A 961 -26.05 -19.55 -15.06
CA LEU A 961 -25.60 -18.51 -15.97
C LEU A 961 -26.35 -18.66 -17.29
N ASP A 962 -27.15 -17.65 -17.62
CA ASP A 962 -27.72 -17.48 -18.97
C ASP A 962 -26.97 -16.33 -19.64
N LEU A 963 -26.00 -16.66 -20.48
CA LEU A 963 -25.25 -15.67 -21.24
C LEU A 963 -26.16 -15.14 -22.35
N GLY A 964 -26.87 -14.04 -22.07
CA GLY A 964 -27.62 -13.30 -23.08
C GLY A 964 -26.74 -12.90 -24.28
N GLU A 965 -27.39 -12.55 -25.40
CA GLU A 965 -26.69 -12.23 -26.66
C GLU A 965 -25.60 -11.15 -26.52
N GLU A 966 -25.72 -10.23 -25.56
CA GLU A 966 -24.72 -9.17 -25.35
C GLU A 966 -23.37 -9.68 -24.81
N TRP A 967 -23.37 -10.84 -24.13
CA TRP A 967 -22.17 -11.43 -23.51
C TRP A 967 -21.53 -12.51 -24.37
N PHE A 968 -22.15 -12.82 -25.52
CA PHE A 968 -21.66 -13.82 -26.45
C PHE A 968 -20.33 -13.38 -27.07
N TYR A 969 -19.39 -14.31 -27.19
CA TYR A 969 -18.10 -14.10 -27.83
C TYR A 969 -17.84 -15.22 -28.84
N ASP A 970 -17.55 -14.87 -30.08
CA ASP A 970 -17.34 -15.81 -31.19
C ASP A 970 -15.86 -15.95 -31.59
N GLY A 971 -14.97 -15.21 -30.93
CA GLY A 971 -13.55 -15.14 -31.28
C GLY A 971 -13.20 -14.03 -32.28
N LYS A 972 -14.19 -13.41 -32.93
CA LYS A 972 -14.00 -12.49 -34.07
C LYS A 972 -14.37 -11.05 -33.80
#